data_AF-A0A370NNY4-F1
#
_entry.id   AF-A0A370NNY4-F1
#
_cell.length_a   1.000
_cell.length_b   1.000
_cell.length_c   1.000
_cell.angle_alpha   90.00
_cell.angle_beta   90.00
_cell.angle_gamma   90.00
#
_symmetry.space_group_name_H-M   'P 1'
#
loop_
_entity.id
_entity.type
_entity.pdbx_description
1 polymer ?
#
loop_
_entity_poly.entity_id
_entity_poly.type
_entity_poly.pdbx_seq_one_letter_code
_entity_poly.pdbx_strand_id
1 'polypeptide(L)'
;MAPDEALIMEMPVKMAQGFAREFSQDLAQEFDVFLTPVARPELGEIRIDEDLFAVGRSELPFAAYPEDLAAPLSRRHARIFAEHGAVYVADLGSKNGTRVNGAAVARLPAQLSDGDEVAFGPALSFRVRLSPRAPQPEPPRVALTLVPERDDVGLQPLHVDQFPYLISKADDAFARYRDSYPHQVNYLSRRHAHVYLKGGVPFVEDLGSTNGTFVNGKRLADHGVPLDDGDLIAFGGNHFVYKAQVQRTGDGDVTATRSMLQPMAAPDTPPASPAPSARDEDDRTTFVGAPDSFLDIFCVDYAAHQDDEVNAEAEALAAAATAAHEGAQARGKRSRAALLLAEGARLFGLDDPARTRRAARWGGALLLLAVLAGAAVYWRGAPEREVQALFAAGDHAGAAQAADSYLARHPDDTQIQGIGTEALLRAYVPDFAARLKSGDFTGADAALAQMRKLSTHNADARPLVAELDWIGRLERFTAQRGADAPVRLYTDEAPIRQLLAYWNQDTTAHQRALGRIAGDVPAFRDLYADALSDVRRLQNDASVYLAAIDRLNATITAELGRDRPEALQPVIAEYREKYPRLAGLDRVQSDLDRYTALMQALRARRPGPLVARLADSRFATPPFQAQFASLAARLPPPEMASQYASVARAWQQGDSTAAIAGLRQIGGGRWADDLARDLAHKQRVVSQYAELQAARGTKGYEDRLLGFYAMLDADEDRYFAKAVEADVNGVRDSALRRARELMTSAVAAWKQYRSNGVIGGEQRLEAGISPKFRAQARLLSQAQDDARHGMRIFTQLRAGESADLAQLAKVEEEIRAEADQQRHALRELRTVLDPAVLKTKLELIGGEDTGKAPEPAAAAAPAAAPKEAGKP
;
A
#
# COMPACT_ATOMS: atom_id res chain seq x y z
N MET A 1 -4.62 69.12 -23.78
CA MET A 1 -5.48 69.80 -22.79
C MET A 1 -6.23 68.70 -22.05
N ALA A 2 -5.96 68.56 -20.76
CA ALA A 2 -6.76 67.73 -19.82
C ALA A 2 -8.15 68.39 -19.61
N PRO A 3 -9.15 67.76 -18.92
CA PRO A 3 -9.09 67.21 -17.54
C PRO A 3 -9.61 65.75 -17.43
N ASP A 4 -9.11 64.90 -16.50
CA ASP A 4 -9.49 64.71 -15.06
C ASP A 4 -10.98 64.43 -14.82
N GLU A 5 -11.46 63.54 -13.96
CA GLU A 5 -10.97 62.43 -13.11
C GLU A 5 -12.23 61.72 -12.55
N ALA A 6 -12.08 60.48 -12.05
CA ALA A 6 -12.83 59.83 -10.95
C ALA A 6 -13.60 58.52 -11.19
N LEU A 7 -13.07 57.48 -10.51
CA LEU A 7 -13.67 56.28 -9.90
C LEU A 7 -14.09 55.10 -10.79
N ILE A 8 -13.23 54.08 -10.83
CA ILE A 8 -13.48 52.71 -10.36
C ILE A 8 -12.10 52.04 -10.16
N MET A 9 -11.74 51.72 -8.92
CA MET A 9 -10.60 50.87 -8.59
C MET A 9 -10.95 49.41 -8.92
N GLU A 10 -10.22 48.83 -9.86
CA GLU A 10 -10.06 47.39 -9.96
C GLU A 10 -9.25 46.90 -8.74
N MET A 11 -9.79 45.92 -8.01
CA MET A 11 -9.06 45.20 -6.96
C MET A 11 -8.26 44.04 -7.55
N PRO A 12 -6.99 43.86 -7.15
CA PRO A 12 -6.08 42.86 -7.72
C PRO A 12 -6.26 41.45 -7.15
N VAL A 13 -5.86 40.48 -7.96
CA VAL A 13 -5.80 39.01 -7.81
C VAL A 13 -4.91 38.57 -6.63
N LYS A 14 -5.29 38.91 -5.39
CA LYS A 14 -4.62 38.47 -4.15
C LYS A 14 -5.54 37.83 -3.12
N MET A 15 -6.75 37.45 -3.51
CA MET A 15 -7.76 36.78 -2.66
C MET A 15 -8.14 35.39 -3.19
N ALA A 16 -7.19 34.66 -3.78
CA ALA A 16 -7.37 33.24 -4.15
C ALA A 16 -6.21 32.35 -3.64
N GLN A 17 -5.18 32.92 -3.02
CA GLN A 17 -4.09 32.20 -2.35
C GLN A 17 -4.13 32.32 -0.81
N GLY A 18 -5.14 33.03 -0.27
CA GLY A 18 -5.35 33.18 1.18
C GLY A 18 -6.30 32.15 1.80
N PHE A 19 -7.09 31.43 0.99
CA PHE A 19 -8.09 30.47 1.49
C PHE A 19 -7.63 29.00 1.45
N ALA A 20 -6.43 28.72 0.92
CA ALA A 20 -5.85 27.37 0.84
C ALA A 20 -4.60 27.21 1.73
N ARG A 21 -4.37 28.13 2.68
CA ARG A 21 -3.28 28.07 3.67
C ARG A 21 -3.75 27.99 5.13
N GLU A 22 -5.05 28.07 5.38
CA GLU A 22 -5.64 27.95 6.73
C GLU A 22 -6.15 26.53 7.08
N PHE A 23 -5.88 25.52 6.24
CA PHE A 23 -6.24 24.12 6.54
C PHE A 23 -5.07 23.13 6.37
N SER A 24 -3.82 23.60 6.55
CA SER A 24 -2.64 22.73 6.56
C SER A 24 -1.68 23.04 7.71
N GLN A 25 -2.23 23.55 8.82
CA GLN A 25 -1.57 23.58 10.12
C GLN A 25 -2.56 23.13 11.20
N ASP A 26 -3.08 21.90 11.07
CA ASP A 26 -3.35 21.14 12.29
C ASP A 26 -1.97 20.68 12.78
N LEU A 27 -1.32 21.55 13.57
CA LEU A 27 -0.29 21.12 14.50
C LEU A 27 -0.96 20.03 15.36
N ALA A 28 -0.60 18.77 15.16
CA ALA A 28 -0.87 17.74 16.16
C ALA A 28 -0.29 18.28 17.46
N GLN A 29 -1.17 18.66 18.40
CA GLN A 29 -0.74 19.27 19.65
C GLN A 29 0.13 18.23 20.36
N GLU A 30 1.44 18.46 20.47
CA GLU A 30 2.31 17.58 21.24
C GLU A 30 1.88 17.65 22.71
N PHE A 31 1.77 16.48 23.36
CA PHE A 31 1.39 16.38 24.76
C PHE A 31 2.59 15.91 25.56
N ASP A 32 2.84 16.54 26.71
CA ASP A 32 3.63 15.90 27.75
C ASP A 32 2.75 14.87 28.46
N VAL A 33 3.27 13.65 28.59
CA VAL A 33 2.57 12.57 29.29
C VAL A 33 3.12 12.49 30.71
N PHE A 34 2.26 12.67 31.69
CA PHE A 34 2.61 12.52 33.11
C PHE A 34 2.03 11.21 33.63
N LEU A 35 2.88 10.37 34.21
CA LEU A 35 2.46 9.16 34.92
C LEU A 35 2.56 9.43 36.42
N THR A 36 1.41 9.63 37.06
CA THR A 36 1.33 9.81 38.52
C THR A 36 1.08 8.46 39.20
N PRO A 37 1.96 7.95 40.08
CA PRO A 37 1.73 6.68 40.78
C PRO A 37 0.40 6.67 41.54
N VAL A 38 -0.43 5.63 41.35
CA VAL A 38 -1.76 5.53 41.98
C VAL A 38 -1.68 4.98 43.41
N ALA A 39 -0.86 3.93 43.61
CA ALA A 39 -0.76 3.26 44.90
C ALA A 39 0.39 3.77 45.78
N ARG A 40 1.40 4.44 45.20
CA ARG A 40 2.65 4.81 45.88
C ARG A 40 3.13 6.22 45.48
N PRO A 41 2.51 7.29 46.00
CA PRO A 41 2.84 8.67 45.66
C PRO A 41 4.31 9.05 45.91
N GLU A 42 5.01 8.33 46.80
CA GLU A 42 6.42 8.51 47.13
C GLU A 42 7.38 8.25 45.95
N LEU A 43 6.94 7.56 44.90
CA LEU A 43 7.75 7.27 43.71
C LEU A 43 7.90 8.47 42.76
N GLY A 44 7.19 9.57 43.03
CA GLY A 44 7.21 10.78 42.21
C GLY A 44 6.47 10.62 40.88
N GLU A 45 6.09 11.75 40.28
CA GLU A 45 5.47 11.78 38.95
C GLU A 45 6.56 11.60 37.89
N ILE A 46 6.32 10.72 36.92
CA ILE A 46 7.19 10.55 35.75
C ILE A 46 6.66 11.47 34.66
N ARG A 47 7.44 12.45 34.24
CA ARG A 47 7.17 13.24 33.04
C ARG A 47 7.85 12.58 31.86
N ILE A 48 7.08 12.28 30.83
CA ILE A 48 7.54 11.79 29.54
C ILE A 48 7.47 12.97 28.58
N ASP A 49 8.64 13.47 28.21
CA ASP A 49 8.83 14.55 27.25
C ASP A 49 9.48 14.06 25.94
N GLU A 50 9.71 12.76 25.80
CA GLU A 50 10.20 12.11 24.57
C GLU A 50 9.07 11.42 23.80
N ASP A 51 9.19 11.35 22.47
CA ASP A 51 8.17 10.76 21.59
C ASP A 51 8.04 9.25 21.75
N LEU A 52 9.06 8.60 22.30
CA LEU A 52 9.14 7.17 22.56
C LEU A 52 9.82 6.91 23.91
N PHE A 53 9.05 6.52 24.91
CA PHE A 53 9.51 6.25 26.27
C PHE A 53 9.56 4.75 26.57
N ALA A 54 10.73 4.27 27.00
CA ALA A 54 10.97 2.86 27.31
C ALA A 54 10.62 2.54 28.77
N VAL A 55 9.84 1.47 28.98
CA VAL A 55 9.49 0.95 30.30
C VAL A 55 10.16 -0.39 30.52
N GLY A 56 10.97 -0.51 31.57
CA GLY A 56 11.66 -1.75 31.91
C GLY A 56 12.46 -1.64 33.21
N ARG A 57 12.78 -2.78 33.83
CA ARG A 57 13.51 -2.80 35.12
C ARG A 57 14.92 -2.20 35.07
N SER A 58 15.49 -2.06 33.88
CA SER A 58 16.82 -1.50 33.64
C SER A 58 16.76 -0.07 33.09
N GLU A 59 15.56 0.45 32.86
CA GLU A 59 15.33 1.79 32.32
C GLU A 59 15.01 2.77 33.46
N LEU A 60 15.56 3.99 33.41
CA LEU A 60 15.18 5.04 34.34
C LEU A 60 13.76 5.55 34.02
N PRO A 61 12.96 5.92 35.03
CA PRO A 61 13.27 5.95 36.46
C PRO A 61 13.07 4.59 37.17
N PHE A 62 12.52 3.57 36.50
CA PHE A 62 12.19 2.28 37.12
C PHE A 62 13.41 1.51 37.67
N ALA A 63 14.58 1.69 37.06
CA ALA A 63 15.84 1.13 37.54
C ALA A 63 16.28 1.71 38.90
N ALA A 64 15.76 2.89 39.28
CA ALA A 64 16.03 3.53 40.56
C ALA A 64 14.99 3.16 41.64
N TYR A 65 13.94 2.41 41.28
CA TYR A 65 12.94 1.95 42.25
C TYR A 65 13.51 0.83 43.14
N PRO A 66 12.97 0.66 44.37
CA PRO A 66 13.28 -0.48 45.23
C PRO A 66 13.18 -1.82 44.48
N GLU A 67 14.07 -2.75 44.79
CA GLU A 67 14.22 -4.02 44.06
C GLU A 67 12.92 -4.84 44.04
N ASP A 68 12.10 -4.76 45.09
CA ASP A 68 10.78 -5.43 45.17
C ASP A 68 9.77 -4.89 44.14
N LEU A 69 9.93 -3.64 43.70
CA LEU A 69 9.11 -2.99 42.67
C LEU A 69 9.69 -3.12 41.26
N ALA A 70 11.01 -3.09 41.13
CA ALA A 70 11.68 -3.22 39.84
C ALA A 70 11.76 -4.68 39.35
N ALA A 71 11.94 -5.66 40.25
CA ALA A 71 12.09 -7.07 39.89
C ALA A 71 10.90 -7.69 39.14
N PRO A 72 9.63 -7.31 39.43
CA PRO A 72 8.48 -7.72 38.63
C PRO A 72 8.43 -7.13 37.20
N LEU A 73 9.25 -6.14 36.87
CA LEU A 73 9.31 -5.62 35.50
C LEU A 73 10.27 -6.48 34.64
N SER A 74 9.89 -6.74 33.39
CA SER A 74 10.84 -7.24 32.39
C SER A 74 11.92 -6.19 32.08
N ARG A 75 13.09 -6.62 31.58
CA ARG A 75 14.16 -5.71 31.09
C ARG A 75 13.64 -4.76 30.01
N ARG A 76 12.90 -5.32 29.06
CA ARG A 76 12.05 -4.59 28.10
C ARG A 76 10.60 -4.96 28.43
N HIS A 77 9.86 -4.08 29.09
CA HIS A 77 8.51 -4.36 29.57
C HIS A 77 7.46 -3.79 28.61
N ALA A 78 7.49 -2.49 28.38
CA ALA A 78 6.55 -1.79 27.52
C ALA A 78 7.21 -0.57 26.87
N ARG A 79 6.51 0.05 25.93
CA ARG A 79 6.86 1.37 25.37
C ARG A 79 5.63 2.25 25.35
N ILE A 80 5.81 3.53 25.69
CA ILE A 80 4.80 4.57 25.50
C ILE A 80 5.27 5.45 24.34
N PHE A 81 4.38 5.82 23.43
CA PHE A 81 4.73 6.68 22.30
C PHE A 81 3.57 7.55 21.86
N ALA A 82 3.87 8.70 21.24
CA ALA A 82 2.89 9.62 20.68
C ALA A 82 2.87 9.52 19.14
N GLU A 83 1.69 9.43 18.54
CA GLU A 83 1.51 9.29 17.10
C GLU A 83 0.20 9.94 16.65
N HIS A 84 0.21 10.74 15.57
CA HIS A 84 -0.98 11.44 15.03
C HIS A 84 -1.79 12.24 16.08
N GLY A 85 -1.12 12.79 17.11
CA GLY A 85 -1.77 13.53 18.20
C GLY A 85 -2.45 12.66 19.27
N ALA A 86 -2.19 11.35 19.29
CA ALA A 86 -2.65 10.41 20.31
C ALA A 86 -1.48 9.68 20.98
N VAL A 87 -1.65 9.29 22.25
CA VAL A 87 -0.64 8.54 23.02
C VAL A 87 -1.02 7.08 23.08
N TYR A 88 -0.04 6.18 22.97
CA TYR A 88 -0.23 4.74 22.98
C TYR A 88 0.74 4.06 23.94
N VAL A 89 0.36 2.89 24.44
CA VAL A 89 1.24 1.97 25.17
C VAL A 89 1.23 0.59 24.52
N ALA A 90 2.41 0.02 24.31
CA ALA A 90 2.60 -1.31 23.74
C ALA A 90 3.38 -2.20 24.71
N ASP A 91 2.87 -3.40 24.99
CA ASP A 91 3.58 -4.42 25.75
C ASP A 91 4.62 -5.13 24.86
N LEU A 92 5.86 -5.27 25.34
CA LEU A 92 6.98 -5.88 24.60
C LEU A 92 7.14 -7.37 24.89
N GLY A 93 6.05 -8.08 25.21
CA GLY A 93 6.10 -9.47 25.66
C GLY A 93 6.58 -9.58 27.11
N SER A 94 6.11 -8.68 27.96
CA SER A 94 6.52 -8.66 29.36
C SER A 94 6.03 -9.91 30.11
N LYS A 95 6.79 -10.35 31.12
CA LYS A 95 6.47 -11.58 31.86
C LYS A 95 5.17 -11.43 32.68
N ASN A 96 4.90 -10.23 33.16
CA ASN A 96 3.78 -9.94 34.07
C ASN A 96 2.65 -9.13 33.40
N GLY A 97 2.83 -8.73 32.14
CA GLY A 97 1.85 -8.02 31.32
C GLY A 97 1.71 -6.53 31.66
N THR A 98 1.34 -5.75 30.65
CA THR A 98 0.88 -4.36 30.76
C THR A 98 -0.65 -4.31 30.72
N ARG A 99 -1.28 -3.44 31.51
CA ARG A 99 -2.75 -3.25 31.52
C ARG A 99 -3.10 -1.77 31.42
N VAL A 100 -4.21 -1.46 30.76
CA VAL A 100 -4.84 -0.13 30.73
C VAL A 100 -6.26 -0.28 31.26
N ASN A 101 -6.61 0.48 32.30
CA ASN A 101 -7.90 0.41 33.00
C ASN A 101 -8.31 -1.02 33.39
N GLY A 102 -7.33 -1.84 33.80
CA GLY A 102 -7.52 -3.25 34.18
C GLY A 102 -7.59 -4.24 33.01
N ALA A 103 -7.73 -3.79 31.77
CA ALA A 103 -7.68 -4.63 30.57
C ALA A 103 -6.23 -4.89 30.14
N ALA A 104 -5.87 -6.14 29.83
CA ALA A 104 -4.52 -6.46 29.36
C ALA A 104 -4.27 -5.91 27.95
N VAL A 105 -3.14 -5.25 27.76
CA VAL A 105 -2.67 -4.80 26.46
C VAL A 105 -2.22 -6.05 25.69
N ALA A 106 -2.95 -6.39 24.62
CA ALA A 106 -2.65 -7.54 23.76
C ALA A 106 -1.48 -7.22 22.80
N ARG A 107 -1.30 -8.01 21.73
CA ARG A 107 -0.24 -7.80 20.71
C ARG A 107 -0.31 -6.46 19.95
N LEU A 108 -1.39 -5.68 20.11
CA LEU A 108 -1.58 -4.38 19.47
C LEU A 108 -1.44 -3.26 20.52
N PRO A 109 -0.84 -2.11 20.18
CA PRO A 109 -0.79 -0.95 21.07
C PRO A 109 -2.18 -0.51 21.53
N ALA A 110 -2.31 -0.20 22.82
CA ALA A 110 -3.52 0.38 23.40
C ALA A 110 -3.39 1.90 23.46
N GLN A 111 -4.42 2.62 23.02
CA GLN A 111 -4.46 4.08 23.14
C GLN A 111 -4.63 4.48 24.61
N LEU A 112 -3.88 5.49 25.05
CA LEU A 112 -3.98 6.12 26.36
C LEU A 112 -4.71 7.47 26.24
N SER A 113 -5.69 7.68 27.10
CA SER A 113 -6.42 8.94 27.26
C SER A 113 -6.07 9.61 28.59
N ASP A 114 -6.34 10.92 28.69
CA ASP A 114 -6.21 11.64 29.96
C ASP A 114 -7.10 11.01 31.04
N GLY A 115 -6.51 10.71 32.20
CA GLY A 115 -7.17 10.06 33.33
C GLY A 115 -7.10 8.53 33.37
N ASP A 116 -6.61 7.86 32.31
CA ASP A 116 -6.48 6.40 32.27
C ASP A 116 -5.49 5.88 33.32
N GLU A 117 -5.74 4.68 33.84
CA GLU A 117 -4.80 3.97 34.72
C GLU A 117 -4.02 2.92 33.93
N VAL A 118 -2.72 3.12 33.79
CA VAL A 118 -1.79 2.16 33.18
C VAL A 118 -1.02 1.41 34.26
N ALA A 119 -0.96 0.08 34.16
CA ALA A 119 -0.25 -0.78 35.11
C ALA A 119 0.81 -1.65 34.42
N PHE A 120 2.02 -1.67 34.97
CA PHE A 120 3.14 -2.47 34.51
C PHE A 120 3.42 -3.58 35.53
N GLY A 121 2.99 -4.81 35.20
CA GLY A 121 2.98 -5.91 36.16
C GLY A 121 2.00 -5.69 37.33
N PRO A 122 2.17 -6.42 38.45
CA PRO A 122 1.18 -6.45 39.53
C PRO A 122 1.28 -5.31 40.55
N ALA A 123 2.40 -4.57 40.58
CA ALA A 123 2.74 -3.69 41.69
C ALA A 123 2.87 -2.20 41.32
N LEU A 124 2.95 -1.87 40.03
CA LEU A 124 3.17 -0.50 39.56
C LEU A 124 1.97 -0.07 38.70
N SER A 125 1.14 0.83 39.23
CA SER A 125 0.07 1.48 38.48
C SER A 125 0.18 2.99 38.55
N PHE A 126 -0.11 3.63 37.42
CA PHE A 126 0.04 5.07 37.20
C PHE A 126 -1.22 5.62 36.55
N ARG A 127 -1.64 6.80 36.99
CA ARG A 127 -2.66 7.58 36.32
C ARG A 127 -2.00 8.47 35.27
N VAL A 128 -2.48 8.38 34.05
CA VAL A 128 -2.04 9.15 32.91
C VAL A 128 -2.67 10.53 33.00
N ARG A 129 -1.85 11.58 32.84
CA ARG A 129 -2.31 12.95 32.59
C ARG A 129 -1.64 13.46 31.32
N LEU A 130 -2.44 13.92 30.36
CA LEU A 130 -1.98 14.50 29.11
C LEU A 130 -2.07 16.02 29.20
N SER A 131 -0.94 16.72 29.16
CA SER A 131 -0.93 18.19 29.15
C SER A 131 -0.40 18.69 27.82
N PRO A 132 -1.05 19.68 27.17
CA PRO A 132 -0.47 20.35 26.00
C PRO A 132 0.93 20.86 26.31
N ARG A 133 1.91 20.49 25.49
CA ARG A 133 3.30 20.93 25.59
C ARG A 133 3.38 22.40 25.22
N ALA A 134 3.87 23.23 26.14
CA ALA A 134 4.19 24.62 25.81
C ALA A 134 5.40 24.65 24.86
N PRO A 135 5.41 25.48 23.80
CA PRO A 135 6.52 25.54 22.87
C PRO A 135 7.80 25.94 23.62
N GLN A 136 8.76 25.02 23.71
CA GLN A 136 10.06 25.28 24.31
C GLN A 136 11.03 25.84 23.27
N PRO A 137 11.96 26.74 23.66
CA PRO A 137 13.06 27.15 22.80
C PRO A 137 13.90 25.94 22.38
N GLU A 138 14.38 25.93 21.14
CA GLU A 138 15.16 24.83 20.57
C GLU A 138 16.28 24.38 21.53
N PRO A 139 16.46 23.06 21.75
CA PRO A 139 17.56 22.56 22.56
C PRO A 139 18.91 23.00 21.95
N PRO A 140 19.94 23.21 22.79
CA PRO A 140 21.25 23.63 22.32
C PRO A 140 21.75 22.67 21.24
N ARG A 141 22.16 23.22 20.10
CA ARG A 141 22.78 22.43 19.04
C ARG A 141 24.11 21.88 19.57
N VAL A 142 24.16 20.56 19.72
CA VAL A 142 25.37 19.83 20.07
C VAL A 142 26.06 19.50 18.76
N ALA A 143 27.24 20.06 18.54
CA ALA A 143 28.12 19.66 17.45
C ALA A 143 29.22 18.77 18.02
N LEU A 144 29.26 17.51 17.59
CA LEU A 144 30.35 16.59 17.94
C LEU A 144 31.32 16.53 16.76
N THR A 145 32.59 16.82 16.99
CA THR A 145 33.65 16.56 16.01
C THR A 145 34.60 15.52 16.57
N LEU A 146 34.76 14.40 15.88
CA LEU A 146 35.77 13.40 16.20
C LEU A 146 37.04 13.75 15.42
N VAL A 147 38.05 14.27 16.13
CA VAL A 147 39.34 14.67 15.54
C VAL A 147 40.32 13.51 15.65
N PRO A 148 41.01 13.09 14.58
CA PRO A 148 41.98 12.01 14.66
C PRO A 148 43.02 12.28 15.75
N GLU A 149 43.32 11.28 16.57
CA GLU A 149 44.38 11.41 17.59
C GLU A 149 45.78 11.49 16.94
N ARG A 150 45.91 10.93 15.74
CA ARG A 150 47.16 10.75 15.02
C ARG A 150 47.15 11.46 13.68
N ASP A 151 48.04 12.44 13.53
CA ASP A 151 48.21 13.21 12.28
C ASP A 151 49.07 12.47 11.24
N ASP A 152 49.81 11.43 11.64
CA ASP A 152 50.76 10.70 10.78
C ASP A 152 50.11 9.70 9.82
N VAL A 153 48.83 9.38 10.04
CA VAL A 153 48.05 8.40 9.24
C VAL A 153 47.08 9.04 8.25
N GLY A 154 47.04 10.38 8.18
CA GLY A 154 46.25 11.11 7.18
C GLY A 154 44.73 10.98 7.33
N LEU A 155 44.25 10.61 8.52
CA LEU A 155 42.82 10.57 8.82
C LEU A 155 42.23 11.99 8.84
N GLN A 156 40.98 12.11 8.41
CA GLN A 156 40.23 13.36 8.44
C GLN A 156 39.30 13.43 9.66
N PRO A 157 39.05 14.64 10.21
CA PRO A 157 38.00 14.85 11.21
C PRO A 157 36.64 14.41 10.73
N LEU A 158 35.88 13.78 11.63
CA LEU A 158 34.48 13.43 11.39
C LEU A 158 33.58 14.45 12.11
N HIS A 159 32.78 15.17 11.34
CA HIS A 159 31.79 16.10 11.87
C HIS A 159 30.45 15.38 11.98
N VAL A 160 29.95 15.27 13.20
CA VAL A 160 28.66 14.66 13.52
C VAL A 160 27.71 15.79 13.90
N ASP A 161 26.91 16.21 12.92
CA ASP A 161 25.90 17.27 13.02
C ASP A 161 24.46 16.73 13.01
N GLN A 162 24.29 15.45 12.68
CA GLN A 162 23.02 14.73 12.71
C GLN A 162 23.13 13.48 13.61
N PHE A 163 22.07 13.23 14.38
CA PHE A 163 21.99 12.11 15.31
C PHE A 163 20.70 11.31 15.08
N PRO A 164 20.74 9.96 15.10
CA PRO A 164 21.92 9.12 15.33
C PRO A 164 22.88 9.07 14.12
N TYR A 165 24.18 8.96 14.39
CA TYR A 165 25.23 8.79 13.38
C TYR A 165 25.80 7.37 13.44
N LEU A 166 25.75 6.63 12.33
CA LEU A 166 26.23 5.26 12.25
C LEU A 166 27.71 5.19 11.85
N ILE A 167 28.52 4.50 12.64
CA ILE A 167 29.89 4.12 12.30
C ILE A 167 29.87 2.81 11.52
N SER A 168 30.29 2.87 10.26
CA SER A 168 30.25 1.74 9.33
C SER A 168 31.46 1.71 8.41
N LYS A 169 31.97 0.51 8.12
CA LYS A 169 33.01 0.30 7.08
C LYS A 169 32.54 0.64 5.65
N ALA A 170 31.24 0.77 5.45
CA ALA A 170 30.62 1.14 4.19
C ALA A 170 30.35 2.64 4.07
N ASP A 171 30.44 3.40 5.17
CA ASP A 171 30.27 4.84 5.17
C ASP A 171 31.46 5.54 4.49
N ASP A 172 31.19 6.60 3.73
CA ASP A 172 32.21 7.31 2.96
C ASP A 172 33.32 7.87 3.84
N ALA A 173 33.07 8.18 5.12
CA ALA A 173 34.09 8.64 6.06
C ALA A 173 35.19 7.60 6.30
N PHE A 174 34.86 6.30 6.25
CA PHE A 174 35.79 5.20 6.50
C PHE A 174 36.16 4.43 5.24
N ALA A 175 35.23 4.25 4.30
CA ALA A 175 35.44 3.53 3.03
C ALA A 175 36.51 4.19 2.15
N ARG A 176 36.70 5.52 2.25
CA ARG A 176 37.75 6.25 1.53
C ARG A 176 39.18 5.76 1.82
N TYR A 177 39.38 5.09 2.95
CA TYR A 177 40.68 4.55 3.34
C TYR A 177 40.88 3.10 2.88
N ARG A 178 39.93 2.49 2.16
CA ARG A 178 40.00 1.08 1.75
C ARG A 178 41.16 0.80 0.80
N ASP A 179 41.53 1.76 -0.05
CA ASP A 179 42.65 1.60 -0.98
C ASP A 179 44.02 1.75 -0.28
N SER A 180 44.09 2.62 0.73
CA SER A 180 45.34 2.93 1.45
C SER A 180 45.59 2.00 2.65
N TYR A 181 44.53 1.61 3.35
CA TYR A 181 44.55 0.82 4.58
C TYR A 181 43.44 -0.27 4.58
N PRO A 182 43.45 -1.21 3.62
CA PRO A 182 42.37 -2.19 3.43
C PRO A 182 42.07 -3.02 4.68
N HIS A 183 43.12 -3.52 5.35
CA HIS A 183 42.98 -4.30 6.59
C HIS A 183 42.38 -3.49 7.75
N GLN A 184 42.72 -2.20 7.85
CA GLN A 184 42.20 -1.35 8.92
C GLN A 184 40.72 -1.07 8.72
N VAL A 185 40.28 -0.83 7.48
CA VAL A 185 38.85 -0.68 7.15
C VAL A 185 38.08 -1.99 7.35
N ASN A 186 38.70 -3.14 7.07
CA ASN A 186 38.12 -4.45 7.33
C ASN A 186 38.01 -4.80 8.82
N TYR A 187 38.70 -4.06 9.71
CA TYR A 187 38.48 -4.21 11.15
C TYR A 187 37.22 -3.50 11.66
N LEU A 188 36.65 -2.59 10.86
CA LEU A 188 35.35 -2.00 11.13
C LEU A 188 34.25 -2.93 10.62
N SER A 189 33.13 -2.97 11.34
CA SER A 189 31.95 -3.74 10.93
C SER A 189 31.01 -2.84 10.13
N ARG A 190 30.10 -3.43 9.35
CA ARG A 190 29.08 -2.65 8.62
C ARG A 190 28.07 -1.97 9.57
N ARG A 191 27.89 -2.53 10.77
CA ARG A 191 27.18 -1.96 11.91
C ARG A 191 28.16 -1.97 13.09
N HIS A 192 29.09 -1.01 13.14
CA HIS A 192 30.15 -1.06 14.14
C HIS A 192 29.70 -0.41 15.46
N ALA A 193 29.34 0.86 15.42
CA ALA A 193 28.83 1.62 16.55
C ALA A 193 27.89 2.70 16.04
N HIS A 194 27.13 3.34 16.92
CA HIS A 194 26.41 4.57 16.59
C HIS A 194 26.57 5.62 17.69
N VAL A 195 26.45 6.88 17.29
CA VAL A 195 26.46 8.02 18.19
C VAL A 195 25.08 8.67 18.18
N TYR A 196 24.46 8.88 19.34
CA TYR A 196 23.13 9.45 19.45
C TYR A 196 23.04 10.49 20.56
N LEU A 197 22.05 11.39 20.51
CA LEU A 197 21.82 12.36 21.58
C LEU A 197 20.80 11.82 22.58
N LYS A 198 21.12 11.91 23.87
CA LYS A 198 20.18 11.68 24.98
C LYS A 198 20.24 12.87 25.92
N GLY A 199 19.16 13.63 26.03
CA GLY A 199 19.10 14.83 26.87
C GLY A 199 20.14 15.90 26.51
N GLY A 200 20.47 16.06 25.22
CA GLY A 200 21.50 17.02 24.77
C GLY A 200 22.95 16.60 25.06
N VAL A 201 23.18 15.34 25.42
CA VAL A 201 24.52 14.75 25.60
C VAL A 201 24.73 13.69 24.53
N PRO A 202 25.88 13.68 23.81
CA PRO A 202 26.19 12.63 22.86
C PRO A 202 26.59 11.35 23.60
N PHE A 203 26.03 10.22 23.17
CA PHE A 203 26.35 8.87 23.65
C PHE A 203 26.87 8.05 22.48
N VAL A 204 27.81 7.15 22.74
CA VAL A 204 28.26 6.13 21.79
C VAL A 204 27.92 4.74 22.30
N GLU A 205 27.42 3.88 21.41
CA GLU A 205 27.08 2.50 21.72
C GLU A 205 27.62 1.57 20.63
N ASP A 206 28.26 0.48 21.04
CA ASP A 206 28.75 -0.56 20.15
C ASP A 206 27.58 -1.46 19.71
N LEU A 207 27.48 -1.73 18.41
CA LEU A 207 26.37 -2.49 17.83
C LEU A 207 26.70 -3.98 17.67
N GLY A 208 27.58 -4.51 18.52
CA GLY A 208 28.05 -5.90 18.47
C GLY A 208 29.17 -6.10 17.46
N SER A 209 30.09 -5.13 17.37
CA SER A 209 31.16 -5.16 16.37
C SER A 209 32.19 -6.27 16.63
N THR A 210 32.74 -6.82 15.54
CA THR A 210 33.69 -7.94 15.58
C THR A 210 34.92 -7.60 16.44
N ASN A 211 35.48 -6.40 16.27
CA ASN A 211 36.70 -5.95 16.96
C ASN A 211 36.44 -4.99 18.14
N GLY A 212 35.20 -4.56 18.36
CA GLY A 212 34.80 -3.68 19.46
C GLY A 212 35.05 -2.18 19.25
N THR A 213 34.28 -1.39 19.99
CA THR A 213 34.46 0.06 20.19
C THR A 213 35.01 0.33 21.59
N PHE A 214 35.92 1.30 21.72
CA PHE A 214 36.58 1.64 22.97
C PHE A 214 36.47 3.14 23.26
N VAL A 215 36.20 3.50 24.52
CA VAL A 215 36.25 4.89 25.01
C VAL A 215 37.27 4.96 26.13
N ASN A 216 38.24 5.86 26.02
CA ASN A 216 39.38 6.04 26.93
C ASN A 216 40.10 4.71 27.26
N GLY A 217 40.28 3.87 26.24
CA GLY A 217 40.94 2.56 26.34
C GLY A 217 40.09 1.45 26.98
N LYS A 218 38.83 1.73 27.35
CA LYS A 218 37.89 0.72 27.87
C LYS A 218 36.93 0.29 26.77
N ARG A 219 36.83 -1.02 26.53
CA ARG A 219 35.86 -1.57 25.57
C ARG A 219 34.45 -1.34 26.07
N LEU A 220 33.57 -0.83 25.20
CA LEU A 220 32.16 -0.66 25.50
C LEU A 220 31.48 -2.03 25.67
N ALA A 221 30.47 -2.07 26.54
CA ALA A 221 29.57 -3.22 26.70
C ALA A 221 28.26 -2.97 25.90
N ASP A 222 27.23 -3.80 26.11
CA ASP A 222 25.93 -3.74 25.39
C ASP A 222 25.05 -2.51 25.75
N HIS A 223 25.63 -1.39 26.17
CA HIS A 223 24.91 -0.15 26.47
C HIS A 223 25.72 1.09 26.08
N GLY A 224 25.01 2.14 25.69
CA GLY A 224 25.64 3.42 25.34
C GLY A 224 26.32 4.12 26.52
N VAL A 225 27.49 4.71 26.24
CA VAL A 225 28.30 5.48 27.19
C VAL A 225 28.30 6.95 26.75
N PRO A 226 28.11 7.92 27.67
CA PRO A 226 28.17 9.34 27.34
C PRO A 226 29.58 9.73 26.88
N LEU A 227 29.66 10.64 25.90
CA LEU A 227 30.90 11.21 25.39
C LEU A 227 31.07 12.64 25.93
N ASP A 228 32.19 12.85 26.62
CA ASP A 228 32.61 14.17 27.08
C ASP A 228 33.65 14.78 26.12
N ASP A 229 33.81 16.10 26.20
CA ASP A 229 34.84 16.82 25.44
C ASP A 229 36.23 16.31 25.84
N GLY A 230 36.99 15.85 24.84
CA GLY A 230 38.34 15.34 24.98
C GLY A 230 38.46 13.82 25.11
N ASP A 231 37.36 13.07 25.16
CA ASP A 231 37.38 11.60 25.23
C ASP A 231 38.02 10.96 24.00
N LEU A 232 38.83 9.92 24.20
CA LEU A 232 39.42 9.14 23.11
C LEU A 232 38.53 7.96 22.75
N ILE A 233 38.08 7.91 21.51
CA ILE A 233 37.21 6.87 20.96
C ILE A 233 37.97 6.09 19.88
N ALA A 234 38.02 4.77 20.00
CA ALA A 234 38.66 3.90 19.02
C ALA A 234 37.66 2.89 18.44
N PHE A 235 37.72 2.69 17.12
CA PHE A 235 36.86 1.75 16.40
C PHE A 235 37.70 0.65 15.75
N GLY A 236 37.43 -0.61 16.11
CA GLY A 236 38.04 -1.81 15.50
C GLY A 236 39.55 -2.00 15.73
N GLY A 237 40.21 -1.10 16.46
CA GLY A 237 41.64 -1.18 16.77
C GLY A 237 42.30 0.19 16.93
N ASN A 238 43.63 0.23 16.79
CA ASN A 238 44.45 1.43 17.08
C ASN A 238 44.65 2.37 15.87
N HIS A 239 43.94 2.14 14.77
CA HIS A 239 44.05 2.97 13.56
C HIS A 239 43.01 4.09 13.54
N PHE A 240 41.73 3.76 13.71
CA PHE A 240 40.64 4.74 13.78
C PHE A 240 40.42 5.20 15.22
N VAL A 241 41.37 6.00 15.72
CA VAL A 241 41.30 6.62 17.05
C VAL A 241 41.08 8.11 16.93
N TYR A 242 40.04 8.60 17.57
CA TYR A 242 39.59 9.97 17.52
C TYR A 242 39.40 10.56 18.91
N LYS A 243 39.76 11.82 19.08
CA LYS A 243 39.42 12.63 20.23
C LYS A 243 38.08 13.35 19.97
N ALA A 244 37.10 13.13 20.83
CA ALA A 244 35.82 13.81 20.78
C ALA A 244 36.00 15.30 21.14
N GLN A 245 35.42 16.17 20.33
CA GLN A 245 35.25 17.58 20.64
C GLN A 245 33.75 17.88 20.66
N VAL A 246 33.21 18.17 21.84
CA VAL A 246 31.77 18.38 22.05
C VAL A 246 31.54 19.88 22.22
N GLN A 247 31.06 20.55 21.17
CA GLN A 247 30.67 21.95 21.24
C GLN A 247 29.17 22.05 21.52
N ARG A 248 28.82 22.74 22.60
CA ARG A 248 27.43 23.10 22.91
C ARG A 248 27.27 24.59 22.61
N THR A 249 26.66 24.94 21.48
CA THR A 249 26.35 26.36 21.22
C THR A 249 25.15 26.74 22.06
N GLY A 250 25.40 27.37 23.21
CA GLY A 250 24.35 27.73 24.16
C GLY A 250 24.79 28.53 25.38
N ASP A 251 25.92 29.25 25.34
CA ASP A 251 26.20 30.26 26.36
C ASP A 251 26.98 31.46 25.80
N GLY A 252 26.38 32.65 25.88
CA GLY A 252 27.01 33.95 25.65
C GLY A 252 27.19 34.40 24.19
N ASP A 253 26.14 34.95 23.57
CA ASP A 253 26.02 36.40 23.29
C ASP A 253 24.78 36.70 22.44
N VAL A 254 23.60 36.54 23.05
CA VAL A 254 22.32 36.96 22.48
C VAL A 254 22.11 38.46 22.77
N THR A 255 23.01 39.33 22.31
CA THR A 255 22.79 40.79 22.38
C THR A 255 23.34 41.62 21.21
N ALA A 256 23.95 41.04 20.17
CA ALA A 256 24.67 41.86 19.16
C ALA A 256 24.29 41.68 17.67
N THR A 257 23.22 40.99 17.28
CA THR A 257 22.89 40.86 15.83
C THR A 257 21.41 40.92 15.47
N ARG A 258 20.56 41.53 16.32
CA ARG A 258 19.14 41.81 15.98
C ARG A 258 18.82 43.30 15.77
N SER A 259 19.84 44.15 15.75
CA SER A 259 19.70 45.54 15.31
C SER A 259 20.57 45.73 14.07
N MET A 260 20.02 46.35 13.05
CA MET A 260 20.54 46.46 11.68
C MET A 260 20.28 45.22 10.79
N LEU A 261 19.08 45.15 10.22
CA LEU A 261 18.89 45.12 8.76
C LEU A 261 17.38 45.07 8.46
N GLN A 262 16.81 46.26 8.37
CA GLN A 262 15.59 46.52 7.58
C GLN A 262 15.98 46.56 6.09
N PRO A 263 15.05 46.28 5.17
CA PRO A 263 15.38 46.04 3.76
C PRO A 263 15.60 47.35 3.01
N MET A 264 16.64 47.40 2.17
CA MET A 264 16.79 48.42 1.13
C MET A 264 17.03 47.76 -0.24
N ALA A 265 16.45 48.41 -1.23
CA ALA A 265 16.19 47.98 -2.60
C ALA A 265 17.43 47.71 -3.48
N ALA A 266 17.23 46.88 -4.50
CA ALA A 266 18.13 46.66 -5.64
C ALA A 266 18.28 47.93 -6.53
N PRO A 267 19.32 48.03 -7.39
CA PRO A 267 19.15 47.58 -8.79
C PRO A 267 20.42 47.13 -9.59
N ASP A 268 20.16 46.51 -10.76
CA ASP A 268 20.95 46.38 -12.03
C ASP A 268 22.26 45.56 -12.06
N THR A 269 22.64 44.68 -13.01
CA THR A 269 22.18 44.22 -14.37
C THR A 269 22.84 42.82 -14.70
N PRO A 270 22.45 42.10 -15.78
CA PRO A 270 22.68 40.65 -16.08
C PRO A 270 23.71 40.41 -17.24
N PRO A 271 23.82 39.26 -17.98
CA PRO A 271 23.33 37.85 -17.82
C PRO A 271 24.41 36.74 -18.09
N ALA A 272 24.16 35.49 -17.67
CA ALA A 272 24.35 34.24 -18.46
C ALA A 272 23.94 32.98 -17.66
N SER A 273 23.25 32.04 -18.31
CA SER A 273 22.76 30.72 -17.82
C SER A 273 23.28 29.60 -18.75
N PRO A 274 22.97 28.28 -18.58
CA PRO A 274 22.47 27.49 -17.42
C PRO A 274 23.22 26.14 -17.20
N ALA A 275 22.96 25.42 -16.08
CA ALA A 275 22.60 23.98 -15.97
C ALA A 275 22.56 23.52 -14.48
N PRO A 276 21.89 22.40 -14.13
CA PRO A 276 20.54 22.35 -13.56
C PRO A 276 20.52 22.08 -12.05
N SER A 277 19.59 22.72 -11.34
CA SER A 277 19.27 22.42 -9.95
C SER A 277 18.28 21.26 -9.86
N ALA A 278 18.65 20.26 -9.04
CA ALA A 278 17.73 19.30 -8.44
C ALA A 278 16.69 20.07 -7.60
N ARG A 279 15.44 19.62 -7.68
CA ARG A 279 14.34 20.10 -6.84
C ARG A 279 14.09 19.05 -5.76
N ASP A 280 14.22 19.51 -4.51
CA ASP A 280 13.37 19.27 -3.35
C ASP A 280 12.63 17.92 -3.30
N GLU A 281 13.21 16.98 -2.54
CA GLU A 281 12.52 15.83 -1.96
C GLU A 281 12.06 16.20 -0.55
N ASP A 282 10.77 16.51 -0.40
CA ASP A 282 10.09 16.60 0.89
C ASP A 282 9.67 15.20 1.40
N ASP A 283 9.94 15.01 2.68
CA ASP A 283 9.43 14.05 3.67
C ASP A 283 8.43 12.96 3.21
N ARG A 284 8.86 11.69 3.35
CA ARG A 284 7.97 10.54 3.46
C ARG A 284 8.47 9.51 4.48
N THR A 285 7.95 9.57 5.69
CA THR A 285 8.09 8.50 6.70
C THR A 285 6.98 7.46 6.50
N THR A 286 7.36 6.18 6.36
CA THR A 286 6.43 5.04 6.17
C THR A 286 6.41 4.17 7.43
N PHE A 287 5.21 3.87 7.93
CA PHE A 287 4.97 3.02 9.12
C PHE A 287 5.28 1.52 8.88
N VAL A 288 6.01 0.91 9.81
CA VAL A 288 6.16 -0.56 9.97
C VAL A 288 5.62 -0.96 11.34
N GLY A 289 4.59 -1.81 11.34
CA GLY A 289 3.92 -2.28 12.55
C GLY A 289 4.59 -3.50 13.18
N ALA A 290 5.66 -3.29 13.95
CA ALA A 290 6.14 -4.18 15.01
C ALA A 290 7.15 -3.42 15.92
N PRO A 291 7.06 -3.52 17.26
CA PRO A 291 7.95 -2.77 18.16
C PRO A 291 9.25 -3.54 18.43
N ASP A 292 10.02 -3.79 17.37
CA ASP A 292 11.47 -3.99 17.51
C ASP A 292 12.18 -2.64 17.30
N SER A 293 13.47 -2.56 17.60
CA SER A 293 14.19 -1.29 17.63
C SER A 293 14.03 -0.56 16.28
N PHE A 294 13.88 0.76 16.27
CA PHE A 294 13.77 1.55 15.03
C PHE A 294 14.98 1.33 14.08
N LEU A 295 16.10 0.80 14.61
CA LEU A 295 17.28 0.37 13.85
C LEU A 295 17.19 -1.04 13.23
N ASP A 296 16.18 -1.86 13.54
CA ASP A 296 15.94 -3.16 12.91
C ASP A 296 15.07 -3.06 11.63
N ILE A 297 14.43 -1.91 11.39
CA ILE A 297 13.63 -1.65 10.17
C ILE A 297 14.54 -1.21 9.00
N PHE A 298 15.68 -0.58 9.28
CA PHE A 298 16.67 -0.18 8.27
C PHE A 298 17.86 -1.15 8.15
N CYS A 299 17.97 -2.15 9.01
CA CYS A 299 19.04 -3.14 8.97
C CYS A 299 18.47 -4.56 8.85
N VAL A 300 18.33 -5.02 7.61
CA VAL A 300 18.13 -6.44 7.31
C VAL A 300 19.43 -7.19 7.65
N ASP A 301 19.44 -7.93 8.75
CA ASP A 301 20.58 -8.78 9.10
C ASP A 301 20.69 -9.98 8.15
N TYR A 302 21.78 -10.00 7.38
CA TYR A 302 22.48 -11.23 7.00
C TYR A 302 23.99 -11.05 7.05
N ALA A 303 24.61 -12.03 7.71
CA ALA A 303 25.85 -12.71 7.33
C ALA A 303 26.88 -11.85 6.57
N ALA A 304 27.78 -11.17 7.30
CA ALA A 304 29.13 -10.94 6.81
C ALA A 304 30.12 -10.87 7.98
N HIS A 305 30.26 -11.96 8.73
CA HIS A 305 31.50 -12.18 9.47
C HIS A 305 32.63 -12.75 8.57
N GLN A 306 32.44 -12.77 7.24
CA GLN A 306 33.45 -13.28 6.30
C GLN A 306 34.39 -12.19 5.75
N ASP A 307 34.04 -10.91 5.88
CA ASP A 307 34.87 -9.79 5.40
C ASP A 307 35.50 -8.97 6.54
N ASP A 308 35.11 -9.22 7.80
CA ASP A 308 35.68 -8.53 8.96
C ASP A 308 36.92 -9.31 9.39
N GLU A 309 38.09 -8.70 9.27
CA GLU A 309 39.33 -9.33 9.75
C GLU A 309 39.39 -9.19 11.29
N VAL A 310 39.90 -10.21 11.98
CA VAL A 310 40.07 -10.16 13.44
C VAL A 310 41.40 -9.49 13.76
N ASN A 311 41.35 -8.39 14.49
CA ASN A 311 42.54 -7.68 14.94
C ASN A 311 43.09 -8.31 16.23
N ALA A 312 44.15 -9.11 16.12
CA ALA A 312 44.78 -9.80 17.26
C ALA A 312 45.30 -8.84 18.36
N GLU A 313 45.63 -7.59 18.03
CA GLU A 313 46.02 -6.57 19.02
C GLU A 313 44.82 -6.03 19.81
N ALA A 314 43.64 -5.96 19.19
CA ALA A 314 42.39 -5.56 19.87
C ALA A 314 41.92 -6.65 20.85
N GLU A 315 42.10 -7.93 20.50
CA GLU A 315 41.91 -9.06 21.43
C GLU A 315 42.93 -9.02 22.58
N ALA A 316 44.19 -8.65 22.33
CA ALA A 316 45.21 -8.51 23.37
C ALA A 316 44.94 -7.34 24.33
N LEU A 317 44.38 -6.22 23.87
CA LEU A 317 43.91 -5.10 24.69
C LEU A 317 42.68 -5.49 25.54
N ALA A 318 41.74 -6.25 24.97
CA ALA A 318 40.60 -6.81 25.70
C ALA A 318 41.03 -7.85 26.75
N ALA A 319 42.04 -8.68 26.43
CA ALA A 319 42.64 -9.65 27.34
C ALA A 319 43.50 -8.98 28.44
N ALA A 320 44.19 -7.89 28.15
CA ALA A 320 44.98 -7.14 29.15
C ALA A 320 44.11 -6.38 30.16
N ALA A 321 42.93 -5.89 29.73
CA ALA A 321 41.97 -5.24 30.61
C ALA A 321 41.20 -6.24 31.50
N THR A 322 40.96 -7.46 31.03
CA THR A 322 40.31 -8.54 31.81
C THR A 322 41.30 -9.33 32.68
N ALA A 323 42.57 -9.45 32.28
CA ALA A 323 43.63 -10.09 33.07
C ALA A 323 44.10 -9.27 34.29
N ALA A 324 43.63 -8.04 34.46
CA ALA A 324 43.86 -7.23 35.65
C ALA A 324 42.87 -7.54 36.81
N HIS A 325 41.92 -8.48 36.64
CA HIS A 325 40.95 -8.78 37.70
C HIS A 325 40.65 -10.24 38.05
N GLU A 326 41.25 -11.25 37.43
CA GLU A 326 41.08 -12.63 37.91
C GLU A 326 42.37 -13.46 37.80
N GLY A 327 43.26 -13.25 38.77
CA GLY A 327 44.37 -14.14 39.05
C GLY A 327 44.18 -14.85 40.38
N ALA A 328 43.54 -16.04 40.38
CA ALA A 328 43.92 -17.17 41.25
C ALA A 328 43.00 -18.40 41.07
N GLN A 329 43.63 -19.58 40.94
CA GLN A 329 43.16 -20.95 41.18
C GLN A 329 42.77 -21.81 39.96
N ALA A 330 43.79 -22.53 39.44
CA ALA A 330 43.61 -23.79 38.73
C ALA A 330 44.33 -24.92 39.48
N ARG A 331 43.65 -26.03 39.77
CA ARG A 331 44.30 -27.32 40.08
C ARG A 331 43.47 -28.49 39.55
N GLY A 332 44.16 -29.41 38.87
CA GLY A 332 43.62 -30.32 37.86
C GLY A 332 42.86 -31.56 38.35
N LYS A 333 42.36 -32.32 37.37
CA LYS A 333 41.99 -33.75 37.48
C LYS A 333 42.27 -34.45 36.14
N ARG A 334 42.99 -35.59 36.20
CA ARG A 334 43.31 -36.50 35.09
C ARG A 334 42.30 -37.66 35.05
N SER A 335 41.99 -38.14 33.84
CA SER A 335 40.96 -39.13 33.51
C SER A 335 41.43 -40.59 33.64
N ARG A 336 40.45 -41.47 33.91
CA ARG A 336 40.56 -42.90 34.28
C ARG A 336 40.51 -43.88 33.09
N ALA A 337 41.08 -43.54 31.93
CA ALA A 337 41.06 -44.41 30.74
C ALA A 337 42.37 -45.20 30.51
N ALA A 338 43.26 -45.24 31.50
CA ALA A 338 44.57 -45.91 31.41
C ALA A 338 44.69 -47.17 32.29
N LEU A 339 43.58 -47.77 32.71
CA LEU A 339 43.57 -48.89 33.67
C LEU A 339 42.68 -50.07 33.27
N LEU A 340 42.39 -50.23 31.97
CA LEU A 340 41.61 -51.36 31.43
C LEU A 340 42.24 -51.99 30.18
N LEU A 341 43.58 -52.01 30.09
CA LEU A 341 44.33 -52.73 29.06
C LEU A 341 45.50 -53.53 29.67
N ALA A 342 45.23 -54.24 30.77
CA ALA A 342 46.19 -55.11 31.41
C ALA A 342 45.53 -56.32 32.09
N GLU A 343 44.57 -57.00 31.44
CA GLU A 343 43.99 -58.23 32.03
C GLU A 343 43.36 -59.21 31.02
N GLY A 344 43.90 -59.28 29.79
CA GLY A 344 43.40 -60.20 28.74
C GLY A 344 44.23 -61.47 28.52
N ALA A 345 45.44 -61.58 29.09
CA ALA A 345 46.43 -62.59 28.71
C ALA A 345 46.62 -63.75 29.72
N ARG A 346 45.63 -64.01 30.59
CA ARG A 346 45.70 -65.10 31.59
C ARG A 346 44.57 -66.13 31.48
N LEU A 347 43.95 -66.29 30.31
CA LEU A 347 42.85 -67.26 30.10
C LEU A 347 43.19 -68.47 29.20
N PHE A 348 44.43 -68.63 28.73
CA PHE A 348 44.83 -69.77 27.90
C PHE A 348 45.98 -70.59 28.51
N GLY A 349 45.73 -71.11 29.71
CA GLY A 349 46.62 -72.06 30.38
C GLY A 349 46.86 -73.32 29.54
N LEU A 350 48.13 -73.59 29.23
CA LEU A 350 48.62 -74.82 28.62
C LEU A 350 49.97 -75.15 29.24
N ASP A 351 49.98 -76.09 30.19
CA ASP A 351 51.16 -76.84 30.62
C ASP A 351 50.71 -78.27 30.98
N ASP A 352 50.67 -79.19 29.99
CA ASP A 352 50.86 -80.65 30.20
C ASP A 352 51.00 -81.41 28.86
N PRO A 353 52.13 -82.12 28.57
CA PRO A 353 52.36 -82.78 27.28
C PRO A 353 51.84 -84.23 27.27
N ALA A 354 50.52 -84.42 27.28
CA ALA A 354 49.95 -85.76 27.09
C ALA A 354 48.53 -85.78 26.49
N ARG A 355 48.23 -84.93 25.48
CA ARG A 355 46.94 -85.01 24.74
C ARG A 355 46.99 -84.41 23.32
N THR A 356 48.06 -84.65 22.57
CA THR A 356 48.35 -84.00 21.28
C THR A 356 47.65 -84.59 20.03
N ARG A 357 46.80 -85.62 20.14
CA ARG A 357 46.11 -86.20 18.96
C ARG A 357 44.61 -85.89 18.82
N ARG A 358 43.95 -85.27 19.82
CA ARG A 358 42.59 -84.74 19.68
C ARG A 358 42.57 -83.22 19.47
N ALA A 359 43.51 -82.48 20.06
CA ALA A 359 43.61 -81.03 19.90
C ALA A 359 43.89 -80.58 18.45
N ALA A 360 44.64 -81.36 17.67
CA ALA A 360 44.96 -81.03 16.27
C ALA A 360 43.75 -81.11 15.31
N ARG A 361 42.79 -82.02 15.57
CA ARG A 361 41.56 -82.14 14.75
C ARG A 361 40.55 -81.04 15.07
N TRP A 362 40.40 -80.70 16.35
CA TRP A 362 39.53 -79.59 16.78
C TRP A 362 40.14 -78.23 16.45
N GLY A 363 41.46 -78.07 16.54
CA GLY A 363 42.17 -76.84 16.13
C GLY A 363 42.09 -76.58 14.62
N GLY A 364 42.26 -77.63 13.80
CA GLY A 364 42.06 -77.52 12.35
C GLY A 364 40.61 -77.18 11.95
N ALA A 365 39.63 -77.78 12.63
CA ALA A 365 38.22 -77.46 12.42
C ALA A 365 37.86 -76.03 12.89
N LEU A 366 38.40 -75.57 14.02
CA LEU A 366 38.23 -74.20 14.53
C LEU A 366 38.87 -73.17 13.59
N LEU A 367 40.03 -73.48 13.01
CA LEU A 367 40.71 -72.60 12.07
C LEU A 367 39.97 -72.53 10.72
N LEU A 368 39.45 -73.65 10.24
CA LEU A 368 38.64 -73.70 9.01
C LEU A 368 37.26 -73.02 9.23
N LEU A 369 36.67 -73.15 10.41
CA LEU A 369 35.43 -72.46 10.78
C LEU A 369 35.68 -70.96 11.02
N ALA A 370 36.85 -70.57 11.53
CA ALA A 370 37.27 -69.17 11.60
C ALA A 370 37.58 -68.56 10.22
N VAL A 371 38.14 -69.35 9.29
CA VAL A 371 38.35 -68.94 7.88
C VAL A 371 37.02 -68.86 7.14
N LEU A 372 36.10 -69.80 7.32
CA LEU A 372 34.75 -69.74 6.74
C LEU A 372 33.91 -68.64 7.37
N ALA A 373 34.01 -68.40 8.68
CA ALA A 373 33.37 -67.27 9.35
C ALA A 373 34.01 -65.94 8.89
N GLY A 374 35.33 -65.89 8.73
CA GLY A 374 36.05 -64.75 8.18
C GLY A 374 35.66 -64.48 6.72
N ALA A 375 35.51 -65.52 5.90
CA ALA A 375 35.03 -65.43 4.52
C ALA A 375 33.55 -65.04 4.45
N ALA A 376 32.70 -65.53 5.36
CA ALA A 376 31.30 -65.15 5.47
C ALA A 376 31.13 -63.69 5.94
N VAL A 377 31.99 -63.22 6.85
CA VAL A 377 32.08 -61.80 7.25
C VAL A 377 32.61 -60.94 6.11
N TYR A 378 33.62 -61.42 5.38
CA TYR A 378 34.16 -60.76 4.19
C TYR A 378 33.09 -60.63 3.09
N TRP A 379 32.34 -61.69 2.81
CA TRP A 379 31.29 -61.68 1.78
C TRP A 379 30.04 -60.90 2.23
N ARG A 380 29.73 -60.85 3.53
CA ARG A 380 28.64 -59.99 4.07
C ARG A 380 28.91 -58.50 3.92
N GLY A 381 30.18 -58.06 4.05
CA GLY A 381 30.58 -56.66 3.83
C GLY A 381 30.96 -56.34 2.38
N ALA A 382 30.70 -57.23 1.41
CA ALA A 382 31.00 -56.98 0.00
C ALA A 382 30.28 -55.75 -0.59
N PRO A 383 28.97 -55.53 -0.38
CA PRO A 383 28.28 -54.38 -0.97
C PRO A 383 28.63 -53.05 -0.28
N GLU A 384 28.96 -53.05 1.00
CA GLU A 384 29.47 -51.86 1.72
C GLU A 384 30.82 -51.41 1.12
N ARG A 385 31.72 -52.37 0.88
CA ARG A 385 33.03 -52.12 0.28
C ARG A 385 32.94 -51.70 -1.18
N GLU A 386 31.93 -52.18 -1.91
CA GLU A 386 31.66 -51.76 -3.28
C GLU A 386 31.31 -50.26 -3.32
N VAL A 387 30.45 -49.78 -2.43
CA VAL A 387 30.14 -48.34 -2.30
C VAL A 387 31.41 -47.53 -2.00
N GLN A 388 32.20 -47.97 -1.01
CA GLN A 388 33.43 -47.29 -0.63
C GLN A 388 34.48 -47.30 -1.75
N ALA A 389 34.61 -48.41 -2.48
CA ALA A 389 35.56 -48.55 -3.57
C ALA A 389 35.18 -47.68 -4.78
N LEU A 390 33.90 -47.66 -5.17
CA LEU A 390 33.40 -46.79 -6.23
C LEU A 390 33.58 -45.32 -5.88
N PHE A 391 33.30 -44.96 -4.62
CA PHE A 391 33.50 -43.59 -4.14
C PHE A 391 34.98 -43.18 -4.15
N ALA A 392 35.87 -44.04 -3.65
CA ALA A 392 37.31 -43.80 -3.67
C ALA A 392 37.90 -43.75 -5.09
N ALA A 393 37.27 -44.45 -6.05
CA ALA A 393 37.64 -44.41 -7.47
C ALA A 393 37.14 -43.16 -8.20
N GLY A 394 36.34 -42.30 -7.56
CA GLY A 394 35.76 -41.10 -8.17
C GLY A 394 34.53 -41.36 -9.05
N ASP A 395 34.04 -42.60 -9.12
CA ASP A 395 32.76 -42.91 -9.78
C ASP A 395 31.59 -42.58 -8.84
N HIS A 396 31.31 -41.30 -8.71
CA HIS A 396 30.27 -40.78 -7.83
C HIS A 396 28.86 -41.23 -8.25
N ALA A 397 28.60 -41.39 -9.55
CA ALA A 397 27.30 -41.84 -10.05
C ALA A 397 27.06 -43.33 -9.72
N GLY A 398 28.05 -44.19 -9.94
CA GLY A 398 28.02 -45.60 -9.56
C GLY A 398 27.94 -45.78 -8.04
N ALA A 399 28.71 -45.01 -7.27
CA ALA A 399 28.68 -45.04 -5.82
C ALA A 399 27.31 -44.66 -5.24
N ALA A 400 26.65 -43.63 -5.79
CA ALA A 400 25.29 -43.24 -5.38
C ALA A 400 24.26 -44.35 -5.65
N GLN A 401 24.33 -45.00 -6.81
CA GLN A 401 23.44 -46.11 -7.16
C GLN A 401 23.66 -47.35 -6.29
N ALA A 402 24.92 -47.71 -6.03
CA ALA A 402 25.28 -48.81 -5.15
C ALA A 402 24.83 -48.52 -3.70
N ALA A 403 24.98 -47.27 -3.24
CA ALA A 403 24.55 -46.85 -1.90
C ALA A 403 23.02 -46.94 -1.73
N ASP A 404 22.21 -46.44 -2.67
CA ASP A 404 20.74 -46.55 -2.57
C ASP A 404 20.28 -48.01 -2.57
N SER A 405 20.90 -48.86 -3.42
CA SER A 405 20.60 -50.30 -3.49
C SER A 405 21.00 -51.06 -2.21
N TYR A 406 22.03 -50.60 -1.51
CA TYR A 406 22.44 -51.13 -0.21
C TYR A 406 21.47 -50.67 0.89
N LEU A 407 21.15 -49.37 0.95
CA LEU A 407 20.25 -48.78 1.95
C LEU A 407 18.81 -49.31 1.83
N ALA A 408 18.39 -49.77 0.66
CA ALA A 408 17.12 -50.50 0.51
C ALA A 408 17.01 -51.74 1.41
N ARG A 409 18.14 -52.35 1.77
CA ARG A 409 18.22 -53.51 2.68
C ARG A 409 18.72 -53.13 4.08
N HIS A 410 19.43 -52.00 4.20
CA HIS A 410 20.06 -51.53 5.43
C HIS A 410 19.79 -50.04 5.67
N PRO A 411 18.54 -49.65 5.96
CA PRO A 411 18.13 -48.24 5.95
C PRO A 411 18.79 -47.39 7.04
N ASP A 412 19.24 -47.98 8.15
CA ASP A 412 19.79 -47.27 9.31
C ASP A 412 21.33 -47.13 9.29
N ASP A 413 21.99 -47.54 8.20
CA ASP A 413 23.45 -47.45 8.07
C ASP A 413 23.89 -46.01 7.76
N THR A 414 24.21 -45.26 8.82
CA THR A 414 24.56 -43.83 8.73
C THR A 414 25.85 -43.56 7.94
N GLN A 415 26.78 -44.52 7.90
CA GLN A 415 28.02 -44.37 7.16
C GLN A 415 27.75 -44.45 5.65
N ILE A 416 26.96 -45.42 5.20
CA ILE A 416 26.59 -45.55 3.79
C ILE A 416 25.59 -44.47 3.37
N GLN A 417 24.72 -44.01 4.27
CA GLN A 417 23.93 -42.80 4.03
C GLN A 417 24.83 -41.60 3.71
N GLY A 418 25.83 -41.32 4.54
CA GLY A 418 26.75 -40.19 4.33
C GLY A 418 27.53 -40.27 3.02
N ILE A 419 28.16 -41.43 2.75
CA ILE A 419 28.92 -41.65 1.50
C ILE A 419 27.99 -41.59 0.28
N GLY A 420 26.82 -42.21 0.36
CA GLY A 420 25.82 -42.18 -0.71
C GLY A 420 25.29 -40.78 -0.99
N THR A 421 25.07 -39.98 0.06
CA THR A 421 24.66 -38.57 -0.08
C THR A 421 25.75 -37.76 -0.76
N GLU A 422 26.99 -37.84 -0.31
CA GLU A 422 28.09 -37.09 -0.91
C GLU A 422 28.33 -37.50 -2.38
N ALA A 423 28.30 -38.80 -2.67
CA ALA A 423 28.40 -39.34 -4.02
C ALA A 423 27.28 -38.79 -4.94
N LEU A 424 26.05 -38.79 -4.45
CA LEU A 424 24.90 -38.28 -5.19
C LEU A 424 25.06 -36.79 -5.52
N LEU A 425 25.43 -35.99 -4.53
CA LEU A 425 25.60 -34.54 -4.72
C LEU A 425 26.72 -34.24 -5.72
N ARG A 426 27.90 -34.87 -5.55
CA ARG A 426 29.04 -34.68 -6.45
C ARG A 426 28.76 -35.11 -7.89
N ALA A 427 27.93 -36.13 -8.09
CA ALA A 427 27.60 -36.64 -9.43
C ALA A 427 26.63 -35.74 -10.20
N TYR A 428 25.61 -35.17 -9.54
CA TYR A 428 24.47 -34.57 -10.25
C TYR A 428 24.25 -33.07 -9.99
N VAL A 429 24.71 -32.53 -8.86
CA VAL A 429 24.52 -31.09 -8.54
C VAL A 429 25.25 -30.15 -9.50
N PRO A 430 26.48 -30.46 -9.99
CA PRO A 430 27.16 -29.57 -10.96
C PRO A 430 26.38 -29.39 -12.27
N ASP A 431 25.86 -30.49 -12.84
CA ASP A 431 25.05 -30.44 -14.08
C ASP A 431 23.71 -29.71 -13.82
N PHE A 432 23.07 -30.00 -12.69
CA PHE A 432 21.86 -29.29 -12.26
C PHE A 432 22.07 -27.77 -12.17
N ALA A 433 23.13 -27.33 -11.50
CA ALA A 433 23.44 -25.91 -11.34
C ALA A 433 23.77 -25.23 -12.68
N ALA A 434 24.53 -25.89 -13.55
CA ALA A 434 24.85 -25.38 -14.88
C ALA A 434 23.59 -25.21 -15.75
N ARG A 435 22.66 -26.18 -15.70
CA ARG A 435 21.40 -26.12 -16.45
C ARG A 435 20.49 -24.99 -15.98
N LEU A 436 20.32 -24.82 -14.67
CA LEU A 436 19.57 -23.70 -14.11
C LEU A 436 20.15 -22.36 -14.58
N LYS A 437 21.46 -22.18 -14.49
CA LYS A 437 22.14 -20.95 -14.94
C LYS A 437 21.98 -20.68 -16.44
N SER A 438 21.85 -21.72 -17.26
CA SER A 438 21.60 -21.60 -18.70
C SER A 438 20.13 -21.42 -19.08
N GLY A 439 19.20 -21.49 -18.12
CA GLY A 439 17.76 -21.46 -18.37
C GLY A 439 17.17 -22.78 -18.89
N ASP A 440 17.94 -23.88 -18.93
CA ASP A 440 17.47 -25.23 -19.25
C ASP A 440 16.75 -25.86 -18.05
N PHE A 441 15.57 -25.33 -17.73
CA PHE A 441 14.76 -25.81 -16.61
C PHE A 441 14.30 -27.25 -16.81
N THR A 442 14.04 -27.67 -18.05
CA THR A 442 13.62 -29.04 -18.36
C THR A 442 14.74 -30.04 -18.09
N GLY A 443 15.97 -29.73 -18.48
CA GLY A 443 17.13 -30.56 -18.15
C GLY A 443 17.43 -30.56 -16.64
N ALA A 444 17.28 -29.42 -15.95
CA ALA A 444 17.44 -29.35 -14.50
C ALA A 444 16.41 -30.25 -13.77
N ASP A 445 15.15 -30.26 -14.23
CA ASP A 445 14.11 -31.15 -13.71
C ASP A 445 14.45 -32.63 -13.95
N ALA A 446 15.08 -32.98 -15.07
CA ALA A 446 15.54 -34.34 -15.36
C ALA A 446 16.68 -34.77 -14.41
N ALA A 447 17.64 -33.89 -14.12
CA ALA A 447 18.70 -34.14 -13.14
C ALA A 447 18.11 -34.33 -11.72
N LEU A 448 17.14 -33.49 -11.31
CA LEU A 448 16.40 -33.65 -10.06
C LEU A 448 15.63 -34.97 -9.99
N ALA A 449 14.96 -35.38 -11.07
CA ALA A 449 14.25 -36.66 -11.12
C ALA A 449 15.20 -37.85 -10.91
N GLN A 450 16.40 -37.79 -11.50
CA GLN A 450 17.43 -38.80 -11.30
C GLN A 450 17.95 -38.80 -9.85
N MET A 451 18.20 -37.63 -9.25
CA MET A 451 18.60 -37.52 -7.84
C MET A 451 17.54 -38.07 -6.89
N ARG A 452 16.26 -37.79 -7.14
CA ARG A 452 15.12 -38.36 -6.38
C ARG A 452 15.09 -39.88 -6.46
N LYS A 453 15.29 -40.43 -7.65
CA LYS A 453 15.33 -41.89 -7.86
C LYS A 453 16.45 -42.54 -7.04
N LEU A 454 17.65 -41.95 -7.07
CA LEU A 454 18.85 -42.45 -6.38
C LEU A 454 18.94 -42.06 -4.89
N SER A 455 17.94 -41.39 -4.33
CA SER A 455 17.85 -41.08 -2.90
C SER A 455 16.64 -41.71 -2.23
N THR A 456 15.90 -42.58 -2.94
CA THR A 456 14.65 -43.17 -2.45
C THR A 456 14.80 -43.83 -1.07
N HIS A 457 15.91 -44.56 -0.87
CA HIS A 457 16.21 -45.28 0.37
C HIS A 457 17.21 -44.55 1.26
N ASN A 458 17.79 -43.44 0.80
CA ASN A 458 18.74 -42.65 1.57
C ASN A 458 18.01 -41.52 2.33
N ALA A 459 17.76 -41.73 3.62
CA ALA A 459 17.10 -40.74 4.49
C ALA A 459 17.86 -39.42 4.61
N ASP A 460 19.18 -39.44 4.49
CA ASP A 460 20.05 -38.28 4.60
C ASP A 460 20.07 -37.42 3.31
N ALA A 461 19.99 -38.06 2.14
CA ALA A 461 20.00 -37.37 0.85
C ALA A 461 18.64 -36.73 0.48
N ARG A 462 17.51 -37.36 0.85
CA ARG A 462 16.16 -36.88 0.51
C ARG A 462 15.88 -35.41 0.85
N PRO A 463 16.16 -34.90 2.07
CA PRO A 463 15.93 -33.50 2.38
C PRO A 463 16.80 -32.57 1.52
N LEU A 464 18.05 -32.94 1.21
CA LEU A 464 18.93 -32.13 0.37
C LEU A 464 18.42 -32.03 -1.08
N VAL A 465 17.88 -33.13 -1.63
CA VAL A 465 17.25 -33.13 -2.95
C VAL A 465 15.96 -32.28 -2.97
N ALA A 466 15.22 -32.23 -1.87
CA ALA A 466 14.07 -31.34 -1.73
C ALA A 466 14.48 -29.85 -1.73
N GLU A 467 15.61 -29.50 -1.11
CA GLU A 467 16.14 -28.13 -1.16
C GLU A 467 16.57 -27.72 -2.58
N LEU A 468 17.19 -28.64 -3.34
CA LEU A 468 17.55 -28.38 -4.74
C LEU A 468 16.31 -28.16 -5.62
N ASP A 469 15.23 -28.92 -5.39
CA ASP A 469 13.95 -28.69 -6.09
C ASP A 469 13.35 -27.33 -5.76
N TRP A 470 13.43 -26.91 -4.49
CA TRP A 470 12.98 -25.58 -4.10
C TRP A 470 13.82 -24.48 -4.77
N ILE A 471 15.15 -24.59 -4.84
CA ILE A 471 16.00 -23.66 -5.60
C ILE A 471 15.60 -23.63 -7.08
N GLY A 472 15.36 -24.79 -7.70
CA GLY A 472 14.91 -24.83 -9.10
C GLY A 472 13.58 -24.10 -9.32
N ARG A 473 12.67 -24.08 -8.34
CA ARG A 473 11.43 -23.30 -8.40
C ARG A 473 11.67 -21.81 -8.19
N LEU A 474 12.55 -21.44 -7.26
CA LEU A 474 12.95 -20.05 -7.02
C LEU A 474 13.59 -19.45 -8.28
N GLU A 475 14.62 -20.09 -8.82
CA GLU A 475 15.34 -19.65 -10.03
C GLU A 475 14.41 -19.54 -11.25
N ARG A 476 13.50 -20.51 -11.43
CA ARG A 476 12.51 -20.44 -12.52
C ARG A 476 11.61 -19.21 -12.37
N PHE A 477 11.22 -18.87 -11.16
CA PHE A 477 10.38 -17.71 -10.88
C PHE A 477 11.14 -16.40 -11.10
N THR A 478 12.38 -16.30 -10.63
CA THR A 478 13.19 -15.07 -10.73
C THR A 478 13.75 -14.86 -12.14
N ALA A 479 14.19 -15.90 -12.83
CA ALA A 479 14.72 -15.82 -14.20
C ALA A 479 13.67 -15.40 -15.24
N GLN A 480 12.40 -15.82 -15.11
CA GLN A 480 11.32 -15.43 -16.03
C GLN A 480 10.96 -13.94 -15.93
N ARG A 481 11.23 -13.32 -14.78
CA ARG A 481 10.93 -11.93 -14.50
C ARG A 481 12.15 -11.03 -14.72
N GLY A 482 13.33 -11.52 -14.39
CA GLY A 482 14.52 -10.70 -14.14
C GLY A 482 14.51 -10.21 -12.69
N ALA A 483 15.69 -10.10 -12.10
CA ALA A 483 15.83 -9.90 -10.66
C ALA A 483 15.10 -8.63 -10.16
N ASP A 484 15.09 -7.52 -10.90
CA ASP A 484 14.47 -6.24 -10.49
C ASP A 484 13.03 -6.02 -10.99
N ALA A 485 12.40 -7.04 -11.56
CA ALA A 485 11.12 -6.89 -12.22
C ALA A 485 10.01 -6.38 -11.29
N PRO A 486 9.08 -5.54 -11.79
CA PRO A 486 7.92 -5.10 -11.03
C PRO A 486 7.04 -6.29 -10.61
N VAL A 487 6.43 -6.19 -9.43
CA VAL A 487 5.47 -7.18 -8.91
C VAL A 487 4.16 -7.04 -9.66
N ARG A 488 3.70 -8.11 -10.32
CA ARG A 488 2.49 -8.10 -11.14
C ARG A 488 1.28 -8.52 -10.31
N LEU A 489 0.34 -7.60 -10.19
CA LEU A 489 -0.96 -7.80 -9.55
C LEU A 489 -1.70 -9.02 -10.13
N TYR A 490 -2.28 -9.84 -9.26
CA TYR A 490 -3.02 -11.08 -9.58
C TYR A 490 -2.22 -12.19 -10.28
N THR A 491 -0.90 -12.04 -10.40
CA THR A 491 -0.03 -13.03 -11.05
C THR A 491 1.04 -13.54 -10.09
N ASP A 492 1.75 -12.62 -9.43
CA ASP A 492 2.97 -12.98 -8.69
C ASP A 492 2.71 -13.27 -7.21
N GLU A 493 1.56 -12.88 -6.67
CA GLU A 493 1.25 -12.95 -5.24
C GLU A 493 1.33 -14.37 -4.68
N ALA A 494 0.65 -15.32 -5.32
CA ALA A 494 0.60 -16.71 -4.85
C ALA A 494 1.96 -17.42 -4.96
N PRO A 495 2.70 -17.34 -6.09
CA PRO A 495 4.06 -17.89 -6.17
C PRO A 495 5.02 -17.34 -5.11
N ILE A 496 5.03 -16.01 -4.88
CA ILE A 496 5.90 -15.39 -3.87
C ILE A 496 5.55 -15.91 -2.48
N ARG A 497 4.27 -15.92 -2.11
CA ARG A 497 3.82 -16.45 -0.81
C ARG A 497 4.23 -17.91 -0.63
N GLN A 498 4.10 -18.74 -1.66
CA GLN A 498 4.44 -20.16 -1.57
C GLN A 498 5.96 -20.37 -1.39
N LEU A 499 6.80 -19.67 -2.14
CA LEU A 499 8.26 -19.75 -2.02
C LEU A 499 8.74 -19.31 -0.64
N LEU A 500 8.21 -18.18 -0.15
CA LEU A 500 8.56 -17.64 1.16
C LEU A 500 8.00 -18.45 2.32
N ALA A 501 6.79 -19.01 2.19
CA ALA A 501 6.20 -19.85 3.23
C ALA A 501 7.03 -21.12 3.46
N TYR A 502 7.55 -21.73 2.40
CA TYR A 502 8.49 -22.86 2.52
C TYR A 502 9.75 -22.42 3.27
N TRP A 503 10.41 -21.35 2.80
CA TRP A 503 11.65 -20.85 3.42
C TRP A 503 11.48 -20.46 4.89
N ASN A 504 10.40 -19.75 5.22
CA ASN A 504 10.14 -19.26 6.57
C ASN A 504 9.66 -20.36 7.54
N GLN A 505 9.35 -21.57 7.06
CA GLN A 505 8.92 -22.68 7.92
C GLN A 505 10.06 -23.12 8.86
N ASP A 506 11.28 -23.25 8.34
CA ASP A 506 12.49 -23.53 9.13
C ASP A 506 13.75 -23.01 8.42
N THR A 507 13.90 -21.68 8.38
CA THR A 507 15.03 -20.99 7.74
C THR A 507 16.39 -21.59 8.12
N THR A 508 16.59 -21.93 9.39
CA THR A 508 17.85 -22.47 9.90
C THR A 508 18.11 -23.89 9.40
N ALA A 509 17.09 -24.73 9.28
CA ALA A 509 17.24 -26.06 8.67
C ALA A 509 17.56 -25.94 7.17
N HIS A 510 16.85 -25.10 6.42
CA HIS A 510 17.08 -24.92 4.98
C HIS A 510 18.50 -24.38 4.71
N GLN A 511 18.95 -23.37 5.45
CA GLN A 511 20.32 -22.85 5.35
C GLN A 511 21.38 -23.91 5.65
N ARG A 512 21.20 -24.72 6.70
CA ARG A 512 22.14 -25.80 7.04
C ARG A 512 22.21 -26.86 5.94
N ALA A 513 21.05 -27.25 5.40
CA ALA A 513 20.98 -28.21 4.30
C ALA A 513 21.67 -27.68 3.03
N LEU A 514 21.38 -26.45 2.62
CA LEU A 514 22.01 -25.81 1.47
C LEU A 514 23.51 -25.57 1.67
N GLY A 515 23.91 -25.15 2.88
CA GLY A 515 25.30 -24.98 3.26
C GLY A 515 26.09 -26.29 3.20
N ARG A 516 25.47 -27.42 3.56
CA ARG A 516 26.07 -28.75 3.38
C ARG A 516 26.31 -29.06 1.91
N ILE A 517 25.32 -28.83 1.04
CA ILE A 517 25.46 -29.07 -0.41
C ILE A 517 26.60 -28.19 -0.98
N ALA A 518 26.68 -26.92 -0.56
CA ALA A 518 27.73 -26.00 -0.99
C ALA A 518 29.14 -26.34 -0.44
N GLY A 519 29.19 -27.04 0.71
CA GLY A 519 30.40 -27.61 1.27
C GLY A 519 30.91 -28.79 0.45
N ASP A 520 30.02 -29.74 0.13
CA ASP A 520 30.34 -30.96 -0.60
C ASP A 520 30.62 -30.68 -2.09
N VAL A 521 29.90 -29.71 -2.69
CA VAL A 521 29.96 -29.37 -4.12
C VAL A 521 30.27 -27.87 -4.31
N PRO A 522 31.54 -27.48 -4.51
CA PRO A 522 31.91 -26.07 -4.68
C PRO A 522 31.21 -25.36 -5.85
N ALA A 523 30.88 -26.07 -6.93
CA ALA A 523 30.16 -25.52 -8.09
C ALA A 523 28.74 -25.01 -7.76
N PHE A 524 28.19 -25.38 -6.60
CA PHE A 524 26.87 -24.95 -6.15
C PHE A 524 26.89 -23.64 -5.35
N ARG A 525 28.07 -23.16 -4.92
CA ARG A 525 28.21 -22.00 -4.03
C ARG A 525 27.62 -20.72 -4.62
N ASP A 526 27.88 -20.47 -5.89
CA ASP A 526 27.37 -19.28 -6.58
C ASP A 526 25.84 -19.31 -6.64
N LEU A 527 25.27 -20.44 -7.07
CA LEU A 527 23.82 -20.62 -7.13
C LEU A 527 23.16 -20.48 -5.76
N TYR A 528 23.81 -20.98 -4.71
CA TYR A 528 23.32 -20.81 -3.34
C TYR A 528 23.33 -19.34 -2.90
N ALA A 529 24.39 -18.60 -3.21
CA ALA A 529 24.48 -17.17 -2.89
C ALA A 529 23.43 -16.34 -3.64
N ASP A 530 23.20 -16.67 -4.92
CA ASP A 530 22.18 -16.05 -5.76
C ASP A 530 20.78 -16.34 -5.18
N ALA A 531 20.48 -17.60 -4.85
CA ALA A 531 19.22 -18.00 -4.24
C ALA A 531 18.93 -17.26 -2.92
N LEU A 532 19.92 -17.10 -2.03
CA LEU A 532 19.74 -16.32 -0.80
C LEU A 532 19.46 -14.84 -1.08
N SER A 533 20.09 -14.28 -2.11
CA SER A 533 19.87 -12.90 -2.53
C SER A 533 18.45 -12.71 -3.09
N ASP A 534 17.97 -13.67 -3.88
CA ASP A 534 16.61 -13.71 -4.42
C ASP A 534 15.56 -13.86 -3.32
N VAL A 535 15.78 -14.74 -2.33
CA VAL A 535 14.88 -14.87 -1.17
C VAL A 535 14.71 -13.55 -0.44
N ARG A 536 15.82 -12.87 -0.13
CA ARG A 536 15.77 -11.57 0.58
C ARG A 536 15.02 -10.54 -0.23
N ARG A 537 15.24 -10.51 -1.53
CA ARG A 537 14.51 -9.62 -2.45
C ARG A 537 13.02 -9.91 -2.44
N LEU A 538 12.62 -11.19 -2.52
CA LEU A 538 11.22 -11.59 -2.43
C LEU A 538 10.61 -11.28 -1.06
N GLN A 539 11.36 -11.42 0.04
CA GLN A 539 10.91 -11.03 1.38
C GLN A 539 10.65 -9.52 1.47
N ASN A 540 11.52 -8.69 0.89
CA ASN A 540 11.32 -7.24 0.80
C ASN A 540 10.12 -6.89 -0.10
N ASP A 541 10.04 -7.50 -1.29
CA ASP A 541 8.89 -7.29 -2.17
C ASP A 541 7.57 -7.74 -1.49
N ALA A 542 7.62 -8.80 -0.67
CA ALA A 542 6.47 -9.28 0.08
C ALA A 542 6.02 -8.30 1.18
N SER A 543 6.96 -7.74 1.96
CA SER A 543 6.62 -6.80 3.04
C SER A 543 6.00 -5.51 2.49
N VAL A 544 6.49 -5.03 1.34
CA VAL A 544 6.02 -3.79 0.72
C VAL A 544 4.80 -4.03 -0.17
N TYR A 545 4.92 -4.86 -1.20
CA TYR A 545 3.93 -4.96 -2.27
C TYR A 545 2.80 -5.91 -1.94
N LEU A 546 3.04 -7.09 -1.36
CA LEU A 546 1.93 -8.02 -1.08
C LEU A 546 0.96 -7.44 -0.05
N ALA A 547 1.47 -6.80 1.00
CA ALA A 547 0.64 -6.10 1.98
C ALA A 547 -0.13 -4.90 1.38
N ALA A 548 0.48 -4.17 0.44
CA ALA A 548 -0.21 -3.12 -0.30
C ALA A 548 -1.32 -3.70 -1.21
N ILE A 549 -1.03 -4.79 -1.92
CA ILE A 549 -1.99 -5.46 -2.80
C ILE A 549 -3.19 -5.99 -2.01
N ASP A 550 -2.96 -6.61 -0.84
CA ASP A 550 -4.05 -7.09 0.02
C ASP A 550 -4.98 -5.95 0.44
N ARG A 551 -4.41 -4.80 0.84
CA ARG A 551 -5.18 -3.59 1.18
C ARG A 551 -5.95 -3.04 -0.02
N LEU A 552 -5.31 -2.94 -1.19
CA LEU A 552 -5.97 -2.50 -2.41
C LEU A 552 -7.14 -3.41 -2.78
N ASN A 553 -6.94 -4.73 -2.75
CA ASN A 553 -7.98 -5.71 -3.07
C ASN A 553 -9.16 -5.66 -2.08
N ALA A 554 -8.88 -5.46 -0.79
CA ALA A 554 -9.92 -5.26 0.22
C ALA A 554 -10.73 -4.00 -0.07
N THR A 555 -10.07 -2.88 -0.37
CA THR A 555 -10.73 -1.61 -0.73
C THR A 555 -11.56 -1.73 -2.00
N ILE A 556 -11.01 -2.33 -3.07
CA ILE A 556 -11.75 -2.59 -4.32
C ILE A 556 -13.00 -3.41 -4.03
N THR A 557 -12.85 -4.53 -3.32
CA THR A 557 -14.00 -5.41 -2.99
C THR A 557 -15.06 -4.66 -2.16
N ALA A 558 -14.65 -3.83 -1.20
CA ALA A 558 -15.55 -3.07 -0.36
C ALA A 558 -16.33 -2.00 -1.14
N GLU A 559 -15.67 -1.19 -1.97
CA GLU A 559 -16.33 -0.12 -2.74
C GLU A 559 -17.20 -0.68 -3.87
N LEU A 560 -16.76 -1.77 -4.51
CA LEU A 560 -17.59 -2.51 -5.46
C LEU A 560 -18.86 -3.06 -4.80
N GLY A 561 -18.74 -3.66 -3.61
CA GLY A 561 -19.86 -4.14 -2.81
C GLY A 561 -20.83 -3.03 -2.35
N ARG A 562 -20.34 -1.79 -2.20
CA ARG A 562 -21.13 -0.60 -1.86
C ARG A 562 -21.78 0.08 -3.08
N ASP A 563 -21.63 -0.49 -4.29
CA ASP A 563 -22.04 0.13 -5.55
C ASP A 563 -21.43 1.54 -5.76
N ARG A 564 -20.19 1.78 -5.29
CA ARG A 564 -19.45 3.05 -5.44
C ARG A 564 -18.13 2.88 -6.19
N PRO A 565 -18.14 2.36 -7.43
CA PRO A 565 -16.90 2.16 -8.19
C PRO A 565 -16.14 3.48 -8.42
N GLU A 566 -16.82 4.62 -8.52
CA GLU A 566 -16.20 5.93 -8.75
C GLU A 566 -15.21 6.33 -7.64
N ALA A 567 -15.40 5.83 -6.41
CA ALA A 567 -14.50 6.07 -5.28
C ALA A 567 -13.12 5.42 -5.44
N LEU A 568 -12.98 4.43 -6.35
CA LEU A 568 -11.71 3.73 -6.58
C LEU A 568 -10.76 4.49 -7.50
N GLN A 569 -11.23 5.49 -8.26
CA GLN A 569 -10.39 6.31 -9.14
C GLN A 569 -9.23 6.99 -8.40
N PRO A 570 -9.47 7.78 -7.33
CA PRO A 570 -8.38 8.40 -6.58
C PRO A 570 -7.48 7.37 -5.87
N VAL A 571 -8.04 6.25 -5.40
CA VAL A 571 -7.28 5.18 -4.75
C VAL A 571 -6.28 4.53 -5.72
N ILE A 572 -6.71 4.20 -6.93
CA ILE A 572 -5.81 3.60 -7.94
C ILE A 572 -4.74 4.60 -8.37
N ALA A 573 -5.08 5.89 -8.50
CA ALA A 573 -4.12 6.94 -8.80
C ALA A 573 -3.05 7.06 -7.71
N GLU A 574 -3.46 7.12 -6.43
CA GLU A 574 -2.54 7.14 -5.28
C GLU A 574 -1.63 5.90 -5.27
N TYR A 575 -2.19 4.72 -5.50
CA TYR A 575 -1.39 3.48 -5.54
C TYR A 575 -0.36 3.46 -6.67
N ARG A 576 -0.69 4.04 -7.84
CA ARG A 576 0.24 4.17 -8.97
C ARG A 576 1.43 5.05 -8.62
N GLU A 577 1.20 6.13 -7.88
CA GLU A 577 2.26 7.04 -7.43
C GLU A 577 3.08 6.47 -6.27
N LYS A 578 2.41 5.81 -5.32
CA LYS A 578 3.05 5.27 -4.11
C LYS A 578 3.85 3.99 -4.37
N TYR A 579 3.45 3.17 -5.34
CA TYR A 579 4.05 1.87 -5.63
C TYR A 579 4.46 1.74 -7.12
N PRO A 580 5.52 2.43 -7.57
CA PRO A 580 5.90 2.47 -8.99
C PRO A 580 6.33 1.11 -9.57
N ARG A 581 6.83 0.17 -8.73
CA ARG A 581 7.13 -1.20 -9.16
C ARG A 581 5.92 -2.15 -9.06
N LEU A 582 4.72 -1.65 -8.79
CA LEU A 582 3.48 -2.44 -8.85
C LEU A 582 2.91 -2.41 -10.28
N ALA A 583 3.08 -3.51 -11.01
CA ALA A 583 2.54 -3.66 -12.35
C ALA A 583 1.12 -4.24 -12.33
N GLY A 584 0.32 -3.91 -13.35
CA GLY A 584 -1.03 -4.46 -13.54
C GLY A 584 -2.18 -3.54 -13.12
N LEU A 585 -1.88 -2.37 -12.53
CA LEU A 585 -2.89 -1.35 -12.19
C LEU A 585 -3.68 -0.86 -13.42
N ASP A 586 -3.09 -0.87 -14.61
CA ASP A 586 -3.80 -0.48 -15.85
C ASP A 586 -4.95 -1.44 -16.20
N ARG A 587 -4.81 -2.73 -15.85
CA ARG A 587 -5.89 -3.70 -16.02
C ARG A 587 -7.03 -3.44 -15.04
N VAL A 588 -6.69 -3.08 -13.80
CA VAL A 588 -7.67 -2.66 -12.77
C VAL A 588 -8.40 -1.40 -13.22
N GLN A 589 -7.67 -0.41 -13.73
CA GLN A 589 -8.25 0.83 -14.27
C GLN A 589 -9.22 0.55 -15.42
N SER A 590 -8.82 -0.28 -16.39
CA SER A 590 -9.69 -0.63 -17.51
C SER A 590 -10.96 -1.35 -17.07
N ASP A 591 -10.84 -2.28 -16.11
CA ASP A 591 -11.99 -2.96 -15.52
C ASP A 591 -12.88 -1.99 -14.73
N LEU A 592 -12.28 -1.05 -13.99
CA LEU A 592 -13.01 -0.01 -13.26
C LEU A 592 -13.83 0.87 -14.21
N ASP A 593 -13.26 1.33 -15.31
CA ASP A 593 -13.94 2.17 -16.28
C ASP A 593 -15.13 1.43 -16.92
N ARG A 594 -14.91 0.16 -17.31
CA ARG A 594 -15.98 -0.72 -17.84
C ARG A 594 -17.09 -0.95 -16.83
N TYR A 595 -16.73 -1.27 -15.59
CA TYR A 595 -17.69 -1.55 -14.52
C TYR A 595 -18.49 -0.30 -14.15
N THR A 596 -17.82 0.85 -14.07
CA THR A 596 -18.47 2.15 -13.80
C THR A 596 -19.48 2.49 -14.90
N ALA A 597 -19.09 2.34 -16.17
CA ALA A 597 -20.00 2.57 -17.30
C ALA A 597 -21.20 1.60 -17.29
N LEU A 598 -20.97 0.34 -16.94
CA LEU A 598 -22.04 -0.66 -16.77
C LEU A 598 -23.00 -0.27 -15.63
N MET A 599 -22.47 0.14 -14.48
CA MET A 599 -23.28 0.54 -13.33
C MET A 599 -24.08 1.81 -13.60
N GLN A 600 -23.51 2.79 -14.31
CA GLN A 600 -24.25 3.97 -14.76
C GLN A 600 -25.41 3.59 -15.69
N ALA A 601 -25.18 2.71 -16.66
CA ALA A 601 -26.23 2.23 -17.55
C ALA A 601 -27.31 1.43 -16.79
N LEU A 602 -26.91 0.64 -15.80
CA LEU A 602 -27.82 -0.12 -14.94
C LEU A 602 -28.69 0.81 -14.07
N ARG A 603 -28.10 1.85 -13.45
CA ARG A 603 -28.82 2.86 -12.65
C ARG A 603 -29.78 3.69 -13.52
N ALA A 604 -29.38 4.00 -14.77
CA ALA A 604 -30.21 4.74 -15.72
C ALA A 604 -31.46 3.96 -16.17
N ARG A 605 -31.51 2.63 -15.97
CA ARG A 605 -32.63 1.76 -16.37
C ARG A 605 -33.03 1.94 -17.83
N ARG A 606 -32.04 2.11 -18.72
CA ARG A 606 -32.21 2.16 -20.17
C ARG A 606 -31.72 0.85 -20.79
N PRO A 607 -32.58 0.05 -21.46
CA PRO A 607 -32.18 -1.24 -22.02
C PRO A 607 -31.09 -1.14 -23.08
N GLY A 608 -31.14 -0.14 -23.96
CA GLY A 608 -30.18 0.02 -25.06
C GLY A 608 -28.73 0.17 -24.64
N PRO A 609 -28.37 1.17 -23.82
CA PRO A 609 -26.98 1.39 -23.44
C PRO A 609 -26.50 0.28 -22.52
N LEU A 610 -27.39 -0.28 -21.68
CA LEU A 610 -27.06 -1.39 -20.80
C LEU A 610 -26.71 -2.66 -21.59
N VAL A 611 -27.53 -3.06 -22.57
CA VAL A 611 -27.26 -4.24 -23.41
C VAL A 611 -25.98 -4.05 -24.22
N ALA A 612 -25.74 -2.84 -24.74
CA ALA A 612 -24.48 -2.51 -25.41
C ALA A 612 -23.26 -2.68 -24.49
N ARG A 613 -23.32 -2.15 -23.25
CA ARG A 613 -22.23 -2.30 -22.27
C ARG A 613 -22.05 -3.75 -21.83
N LEU A 614 -23.12 -4.52 -21.72
CA LEU A 614 -23.07 -5.94 -21.35
C LEU A 614 -22.32 -6.79 -22.39
N ALA A 615 -22.46 -6.48 -23.68
CA ALA A 615 -21.72 -7.17 -24.73
C ALA A 615 -20.20 -7.03 -24.57
N ASP A 616 -19.75 -5.88 -24.04
CA ASP A 616 -18.34 -5.55 -23.84
C ASP A 616 -17.83 -5.84 -22.41
N SER A 617 -18.69 -6.38 -21.53
CA SER A 617 -18.40 -6.59 -20.10
C SER A 617 -17.59 -7.86 -19.84
N ARG A 618 -16.34 -7.89 -20.30
CA ARG A 618 -15.33 -8.89 -19.91
C ARG A 618 -14.32 -8.26 -18.98
N PHE A 619 -14.31 -8.71 -17.72
CA PHE A 619 -13.39 -8.25 -16.70
C PHE A 619 -12.16 -9.16 -16.61
N ALA A 620 -10.98 -8.56 -16.56
CA ALA A 620 -9.70 -9.28 -16.51
C ALA A 620 -9.27 -9.63 -15.09
N THR A 621 -9.70 -8.84 -14.10
CA THR A 621 -9.23 -8.90 -12.72
C THR A 621 -10.22 -9.63 -11.80
N PRO A 622 -9.73 -10.43 -10.83
CA PRO A 622 -10.60 -11.26 -9.98
C PRO A 622 -11.68 -10.49 -9.20
N PRO A 623 -11.42 -9.33 -8.57
CA PRO A 623 -12.44 -8.61 -7.82
C PRO A 623 -13.63 -8.17 -8.69
N PHE A 624 -13.35 -7.72 -9.92
CA PHE A 624 -14.38 -7.29 -10.86
C PHE A 624 -15.12 -8.47 -11.48
N GLN A 625 -14.46 -9.60 -11.72
CA GLN A 625 -15.13 -10.84 -12.15
C GLN A 625 -16.11 -11.35 -11.08
N ALA A 626 -15.67 -11.39 -9.82
CA ALA A 626 -16.50 -11.80 -8.70
C ALA A 626 -17.69 -10.86 -8.52
N GLN A 627 -17.47 -9.56 -8.60
CA GLN A 627 -18.55 -8.58 -8.47
C GLN A 627 -19.52 -8.63 -9.66
N PHE A 628 -19.04 -8.79 -10.90
CA PHE A 628 -19.93 -8.92 -12.05
C PHE A 628 -20.82 -10.17 -11.94
N ALA A 629 -20.29 -11.28 -11.42
CA ALA A 629 -21.09 -12.48 -11.15
C ALA A 629 -22.20 -12.21 -10.11
N SER A 630 -21.93 -11.39 -9.09
CA SER A 630 -22.94 -11.02 -8.08
C SER A 630 -24.06 -10.13 -8.66
N LEU A 631 -23.78 -9.39 -9.75
CA LEU A 631 -24.77 -8.57 -10.46
C LEU A 631 -25.75 -9.36 -11.33
N ALA A 632 -25.55 -10.66 -11.55
CA ALA A 632 -26.43 -11.47 -12.42
C ALA A 632 -27.92 -11.32 -12.05
N ALA A 633 -28.20 -11.27 -10.75
CA ALA A 633 -29.54 -11.09 -10.21
C ALA A 633 -30.11 -9.67 -10.41
N ARG A 634 -29.37 -8.69 -10.96
CA ARG A 634 -29.78 -7.29 -11.29
C ARG A 634 -29.81 -7.02 -12.80
N LEU A 635 -29.07 -7.79 -13.60
CA LEU A 635 -28.91 -7.59 -15.05
C LEU A 635 -30.05 -8.21 -15.90
N PRO A 636 -30.34 -7.68 -17.10
CA PRO A 636 -31.21 -8.35 -18.07
C PRO A 636 -30.83 -9.82 -18.26
N PRO A 637 -31.79 -10.76 -18.32
CA PRO A 637 -31.50 -12.16 -18.66
C PRO A 637 -30.76 -12.26 -20.00
N PRO A 638 -29.84 -13.23 -20.19
CA PRO A 638 -29.06 -13.34 -21.43
C PRO A 638 -29.92 -13.44 -22.69
N GLU A 639 -31.04 -14.17 -22.60
CA GLU A 639 -32.01 -14.28 -23.69
C GLU A 639 -32.62 -12.92 -24.05
N MET A 640 -33.11 -12.17 -23.06
CA MET A 640 -33.63 -10.81 -23.26
C MET A 640 -32.57 -9.89 -23.88
N ALA A 641 -31.34 -9.92 -23.37
CA ALA A 641 -30.24 -9.11 -23.90
C ALA A 641 -29.94 -9.45 -25.37
N SER A 642 -29.95 -10.73 -25.74
CA SER A 642 -29.72 -11.18 -27.11
C SER A 642 -30.83 -10.75 -28.07
N GLN A 643 -32.10 -10.88 -27.65
CA GLN A 643 -33.25 -10.43 -28.42
C GLN A 643 -33.23 -8.90 -28.57
N TYR A 644 -32.94 -8.16 -27.50
CA TYR A 644 -32.83 -6.71 -27.55
C TYR A 644 -31.68 -6.26 -28.46
N ALA A 645 -30.53 -6.94 -28.45
CA ALA A 645 -29.43 -6.64 -29.36
C ALA A 645 -29.81 -6.81 -30.84
N SER A 646 -30.75 -7.71 -31.17
CA SER A 646 -31.31 -7.80 -32.53
C SER A 646 -32.20 -6.60 -32.87
N VAL A 647 -33.05 -6.17 -31.92
CA VAL A 647 -33.90 -4.97 -32.05
C VAL A 647 -33.06 -3.72 -32.24
N ALA A 648 -32.01 -3.55 -31.42
CA ALA A 648 -31.10 -2.41 -31.50
C ALA A 648 -30.40 -2.32 -32.85
N ARG A 649 -29.95 -3.46 -33.42
CA ARG A 649 -29.36 -3.51 -34.76
C ARG A 649 -30.36 -3.12 -35.85
N ALA A 650 -31.59 -3.64 -35.82
CA ALA A 650 -32.63 -3.28 -36.77
C ALA A 650 -32.96 -1.77 -36.70
N TRP A 651 -33.07 -1.23 -35.49
CA TRP A 651 -33.31 0.20 -35.25
C TRP A 651 -32.18 1.07 -35.80
N GLN A 652 -30.92 0.71 -35.54
CA GLN A 652 -29.74 1.44 -36.05
C GLN A 652 -29.59 1.34 -37.57
N GLN A 653 -30.13 0.30 -38.21
CA GLN A 653 -30.17 0.15 -39.67
C GLN A 653 -31.36 0.89 -40.32
N GLY A 654 -32.26 1.48 -39.52
CA GLY A 654 -33.45 2.18 -40.01
C GLY A 654 -34.67 1.27 -40.25
N ASP A 655 -34.57 -0.03 -39.98
CA ASP A 655 -35.72 -0.95 -40.03
C ASP A 655 -36.56 -0.82 -38.75
N SER A 656 -37.29 0.30 -38.68
CA SER A 656 -38.13 0.64 -37.54
C SER A 656 -39.32 -0.33 -37.35
N THR A 657 -39.79 -0.97 -38.42
CA THR A 657 -40.91 -1.91 -38.36
C THR A 657 -40.47 -3.21 -37.68
N ALA A 658 -39.33 -3.79 -38.11
CA ALA A 658 -38.77 -4.97 -37.49
C ALA A 658 -38.35 -4.70 -36.03
N ALA A 659 -37.74 -3.54 -35.76
CA ALA A 659 -37.34 -3.16 -34.40
C ALA A 659 -38.54 -3.07 -33.44
N ILE A 660 -39.61 -2.36 -33.83
CA ILE A 660 -40.82 -2.22 -33.01
C ILE A 660 -41.53 -3.56 -32.82
N ALA A 661 -41.61 -4.38 -33.87
CA ALA A 661 -42.21 -5.72 -33.79
C ALA A 661 -41.41 -6.65 -32.85
N GLY A 662 -40.09 -6.68 -33.00
CA GLY A 662 -39.20 -7.46 -32.16
C GLY A 662 -39.28 -7.03 -30.69
N LEU A 663 -39.29 -5.71 -30.42
CA LEU A 663 -39.35 -5.19 -29.05
C LEU A 663 -40.64 -5.59 -28.32
N ARG A 664 -41.78 -5.71 -29.02
CA ARG A 664 -43.05 -6.19 -28.44
C ARG A 664 -43.03 -7.68 -28.07
N GLN A 665 -42.16 -8.46 -28.71
CA GLN A 665 -42.06 -9.91 -28.50
C GLN A 665 -41.14 -10.27 -27.32
N ILE A 666 -40.31 -9.33 -26.85
CA ILE A 666 -39.37 -9.58 -25.75
C ILE A 666 -40.13 -9.74 -24.44
N GLY A 667 -39.96 -10.89 -23.79
CA GLY A 667 -40.44 -11.12 -22.43
C GLY A 667 -39.68 -10.24 -21.44
N GLY A 668 -40.33 -9.18 -20.93
CA GLY A 668 -39.65 -8.17 -20.13
C GLY A 668 -39.32 -8.56 -18.69
N GLY A 669 -40.08 -9.47 -18.08
CA GLY A 669 -39.95 -9.78 -16.65
C GLY A 669 -39.88 -8.50 -15.81
N ARG A 670 -38.82 -8.35 -15.00
CA ARG A 670 -38.53 -7.14 -14.22
C ARG A 670 -38.19 -5.87 -15.02
N TRP A 671 -37.83 -6.03 -16.29
CA TRP A 671 -37.50 -4.97 -17.24
C TRP A 671 -38.69 -4.58 -18.12
N ALA A 672 -39.90 -5.12 -17.85
CA ALA A 672 -41.08 -4.87 -18.68
C ALA A 672 -41.43 -3.38 -18.81
N ASP A 673 -41.42 -2.64 -17.70
CA ASP A 673 -41.70 -1.19 -17.73
C ASP A 673 -40.62 -0.42 -18.49
N ASP A 674 -39.36 -0.86 -18.41
CA ASP A 674 -38.23 -0.23 -19.08
C ASP A 674 -38.32 -0.44 -20.60
N LEU A 675 -38.67 -1.66 -21.04
CA LEU A 675 -38.94 -1.99 -22.44
C LEU A 675 -40.17 -1.26 -22.98
N ALA A 676 -41.23 -1.10 -22.18
CA ALA A 676 -42.42 -0.36 -22.58
C ALA A 676 -42.12 1.13 -22.82
N ARG A 677 -41.27 1.74 -21.99
CA ARG A 677 -40.81 3.13 -22.20
C ARG A 677 -39.96 3.27 -23.45
N ASP A 678 -39.05 2.33 -23.70
CA ASP A 678 -38.25 2.32 -24.92
C ASP A 678 -39.12 2.12 -26.17
N LEU A 679 -40.11 1.21 -26.11
CA LEU A 679 -41.09 1.02 -27.18
C LEU A 679 -41.86 2.31 -27.48
N ALA A 680 -42.37 2.99 -26.44
CA ALA A 680 -43.07 4.25 -26.60
C ALA A 680 -42.17 5.36 -27.18
N HIS A 681 -40.89 5.41 -26.77
CA HIS A 681 -39.91 6.32 -27.36
C HIS A 681 -39.73 6.07 -28.86
N LYS A 682 -39.42 4.82 -29.24
CA LYS A 682 -39.23 4.43 -30.65
C LYS A 682 -40.47 4.68 -31.50
N GLN A 683 -41.66 4.40 -30.99
CA GLN A 683 -42.92 4.72 -31.69
C GLN A 683 -43.09 6.23 -31.93
N ARG A 684 -42.76 7.06 -30.93
CA ARG A 684 -42.81 8.53 -31.08
C ARG A 684 -41.77 9.04 -32.06
N VAL A 685 -40.56 8.47 -32.09
CA VAL A 685 -39.53 8.84 -33.07
C VAL A 685 -40.03 8.56 -34.48
N VAL A 686 -40.60 7.37 -34.75
CA VAL A 686 -41.13 7.03 -36.08
C VAL A 686 -42.29 7.96 -36.47
N SER A 687 -43.23 8.22 -35.56
CA SER A 687 -44.37 9.08 -35.87
C SER A 687 -43.95 10.52 -36.15
N GLN A 688 -43.08 11.10 -35.31
CA GLN A 688 -42.59 12.46 -35.51
C GLN A 688 -41.70 12.58 -36.76
N TYR A 689 -40.92 11.55 -37.09
CA TYR A 689 -40.15 11.54 -38.33
C TYR A 689 -41.07 11.55 -39.56
N ALA A 690 -42.16 10.76 -39.55
CA ALA A 690 -43.14 10.77 -40.64
C ALA A 690 -43.85 12.13 -40.77
N GLU A 691 -44.24 12.74 -39.65
CA GLU A 691 -44.83 14.09 -39.63
C GLU A 691 -43.84 15.16 -40.13
N LEU A 692 -42.56 15.04 -39.78
CA LEU A 692 -41.50 15.92 -40.26
C LEU A 692 -41.32 15.81 -41.77
N GLN A 693 -41.28 14.59 -42.31
CA GLN A 693 -41.19 14.38 -43.76
C GLN A 693 -42.42 14.94 -44.49
N ALA A 694 -43.62 14.76 -43.95
CA ALA A 694 -44.84 15.33 -44.52
C ALA A 694 -44.88 16.87 -44.45
N ALA A 695 -44.22 17.47 -43.47
CA ALA A 695 -44.14 18.93 -43.29
C ALA A 695 -43.06 19.60 -44.14
N ARG A 696 -42.25 18.84 -44.90
CA ARG A 696 -41.12 19.39 -45.65
C ARG A 696 -41.59 20.45 -46.66
N GLY A 697 -40.98 21.63 -46.62
CA GLY A 697 -41.35 22.77 -47.46
C GLY A 697 -42.50 23.64 -46.92
N THR A 698 -43.10 23.28 -45.77
CA THR A 698 -44.08 24.16 -45.08
C THR A 698 -43.39 25.20 -44.21
N LYS A 699 -44.09 26.30 -43.87
CA LYS A 699 -43.56 27.37 -43.00
C LYS A 699 -43.16 26.90 -41.59
N GLY A 700 -43.71 25.78 -41.10
CA GLY A 700 -43.42 25.22 -39.77
C GLY A 700 -42.38 24.10 -39.76
N TYR A 701 -41.72 23.83 -40.89
CA TYR A 701 -40.77 22.72 -41.01
C TYR A 701 -39.55 22.89 -40.09
N GLU A 702 -38.96 24.08 -40.02
CA GLU A 702 -37.77 24.35 -39.20
C GLU A 702 -38.02 24.08 -37.72
N ASP A 703 -39.11 24.60 -37.17
CA ASP A 703 -39.47 24.39 -35.76
C ASP A 703 -39.72 22.90 -35.45
N ARG A 704 -40.33 22.16 -36.38
CA ARG A 704 -40.52 20.70 -36.26
C ARG A 704 -39.21 19.94 -36.37
N LEU A 705 -38.32 20.35 -37.26
CA LEU A 705 -37.00 19.75 -37.46
C LEU A 705 -36.14 19.87 -36.20
N LEU A 706 -36.08 21.07 -35.62
CA LEU A 706 -35.36 21.32 -34.37
C LEU A 706 -36.00 20.56 -33.19
N GLY A 707 -37.33 20.53 -33.12
CA GLY A 707 -38.05 19.74 -32.12
C GLY A 707 -37.77 18.24 -32.21
N PHE A 708 -37.80 17.68 -33.42
CA PHE A 708 -37.47 16.29 -33.66
C PHE A 708 -36.01 15.98 -33.32
N TYR A 709 -35.07 16.79 -33.80
CA TYR A 709 -33.64 16.62 -33.54
C TYR A 709 -33.32 16.63 -32.03
N ALA A 710 -33.98 17.49 -31.26
CA ALA A 710 -33.83 17.55 -29.81
C ALA A 710 -34.33 16.30 -29.08
N MET A 711 -35.34 15.62 -29.63
CA MET A 711 -35.92 14.40 -29.06
C MET A 711 -35.02 13.16 -29.24
N LEU A 712 -34.17 13.14 -30.28
CA LEU A 712 -33.38 11.97 -30.64
C LEU A 712 -32.25 11.71 -29.64
N ASP A 713 -32.01 10.46 -29.29
CA ASP A 713 -30.78 10.07 -28.61
C ASP A 713 -29.64 9.89 -29.64
N ALA A 714 -28.48 10.51 -29.40
CA ALA A 714 -27.37 10.50 -30.36
C ALA A 714 -26.80 9.10 -30.62
N ASP A 715 -26.85 8.21 -29.62
CA ASP A 715 -26.25 6.88 -29.68
C ASP A 715 -27.30 5.82 -30.04
N GLU A 716 -28.52 5.94 -29.54
CA GLU A 716 -29.59 4.99 -29.82
C GLU A 716 -30.31 5.27 -31.15
N ASP A 717 -30.59 6.54 -31.46
CA ASP A 717 -31.40 6.93 -32.63
C ASP A 717 -30.54 7.37 -33.83
N ARG A 718 -29.33 6.81 -33.94
CA ARG A 718 -28.30 7.20 -34.93
C ARG A 718 -28.81 7.30 -36.36
N TYR A 719 -29.66 6.36 -36.79
CA TYR A 719 -30.22 6.39 -38.13
C TYR A 719 -31.01 7.67 -38.39
N PHE A 720 -31.95 8.00 -37.50
CA PHE A 720 -32.80 9.19 -37.63
C PHE A 720 -32.01 10.48 -37.46
N ALA A 721 -31.06 10.50 -36.52
CA ALA A 721 -30.18 11.64 -36.31
C ALA A 721 -29.39 11.96 -37.58
N LYS A 722 -28.79 10.93 -38.20
CA LYS A 722 -28.07 11.05 -39.48
C LYS A 722 -29.00 11.44 -40.63
N ALA A 723 -30.24 10.96 -40.63
CA ALA A 723 -31.21 11.26 -41.69
C ALA A 723 -31.63 12.73 -41.72
N VAL A 724 -31.62 13.43 -40.58
CA VAL A 724 -31.97 14.86 -40.49
C VAL A 724 -30.76 15.78 -40.34
N GLU A 725 -29.56 15.23 -40.18
CA GLU A 725 -28.33 15.98 -39.92
C GLU A 725 -28.07 17.07 -40.96
N ALA A 726 -28.23 16.76 -42.25
CA ALA A 726 -28.04 17.73 -43.32
C ALA A 726 -29.05 18.89 -43.26
N ASP A 727 -30.33 18.59 -43.00
CA ASP A 727 -31.38 19.60 -42.88
C ASP A 727 -31.13 20.48 -41.64
N VAL A 728 -30.72 19.88 -40.50
CA VAL A 728 -30.39 20.59 -39.25
C VAL A 728 -29.19 21.51 -39.45
N ASN A 729 -28.12 21.03 -40.10
CA ASN A 729 -26.94 21.84 -40.39
C ASN A 729 -27.27 23.00 -41.31
N GLY A 730 -28.20 22.82 -42.26
CA GLY A 730 -28.68 23.88 -43.15
C GLY A 730 -29.40 25.02 -42.43
N VAL A 731 -30.09 24.74 -41.32
CA VAL A 731 -30.83 25.76 -40.53
C VAL A 731 -30.11 26.20 -39.26
N ARG A 732 -28.99 25.56 -38.88
CA ARG A 732 -28.32 25.77 -37.60
C ARG A 732 -27.92 27.22 -37.37
N ASP A 733 -27.26 27.85 -38.34
CA ASP A 733 -26.76 29.22 -38.19
C ASP A 733 -27.88 30.27 -38.22
N SER A 734 -28.95 30.05 -38.98
CA SER A 734 -30.14 30.92 -38.95
C SER A 734 -30.89 30.79 -37.64
N ALA A 735 -31.08 29.57 -37.15
CA ALA A 735 -31.75 29.29 -35.88
C ALA A 735 -30.96 29.85 -34.68
N LEU A 736 -29.63 29.69 -34.65
CA LEU A 736 -28.79 30.29 -33.59
C LEU A 736 -28.82 31.82 -33.61
N ARG A 737 -28.81 32.44 -34.80
CA ARG A 737 -28.99 33.91 -34.90
C ARG A 737 -30.34 34.35 -34.38
N ARG A 738 -31.42 33.67 -34.78
CA ARG A 738 -32.78 33.93 -34.30
C ARG A 738 -32.87 33.77 -32.78
N ALA A 739 -32.25 32.74 -32.22
CA ALA A 739 -32.20 32.52 -30.77
C ALA A 739 -31.49 33.67 -30.03
N ARG A 740 -30.38 34.17 -30.56
CA ARG A 740 -29.65 35.33 -30.01
C ARG A 740 -30.47 36.63 -30.09
N GLU A 741 -31.17 36.84 -31.21
CA GLU A 741 -32.06 37.99 -31.38
C GLU A 741 -33.21 37.96 -30.38
N LEU A 742 -33.85 36.79 -30.19
CA LEU A 742 -34.88 36.59 -29.17
C LEU A 742 -34.35 36.86 -27.76
N MET A 743 -33.18 36.33 -27.40
CA MET A 743 -32.60 36.59 -26.07
C MET A 743 -32.23 38.07 -25.89
N THR A 744 -31.76 38.75 -26.94
CA THR A 744 -31.47 40.19 -26.89
C THR A 744 -32.75 41.01 -26.69
N SER A 745 -33.82 40.66 -27.40
CA SER A 745 -35.16 41.24 -27.21
C SER A 745 -35.67 41.03 -25.79
N ALA A 746 -35.54 39.80 -25.26
CA ALA A 746 -35.94 39.45 -23.91
C ALA A 746 -35.20 40.27 -22.84
N VAL A 747 -33.87 40.38 -22.94
CA VAL A 747 -33.05 41.18 -22.02
C VAL A 747 -33.43 42.65 -22.08
N ALA A 748 -33.70 43.20 -23.27
CA ALA A 748 -34.13 44.58 -23.44
C ALA A 748 -35.50 44.83 -22.79
N ALA A 749 -36.49 43.97 -23.04
CA ALA A 749 -37.81 44.05 -22.44
C ALA A 749 -37.75 43.89 -20.91
N TRP A 750 -36.92 42.97 -20.40
CA TRP A 750 -36.68 42.76 -18.97
C TRP A 750 -36.08 43.98 -18.29
N LYS A 751 -35.04 44.57 -18.91
CA LYS A 751 -34.40 45.80 -18.41
C LYS A 751 -35.40 46.95 -18.38
N GLN A 752 -36.23 47.09 -19.41
CA GLN A 752 -37.25 48.12 -19.49
C GLN A 752 -38.38 47.92 -18.46
N TYR A 753 -38.83 46.69 -18.24
CA TYR A 753 -39.77 46.34 -17.16
C TYR A 753 -39.22 46.79 -15.80
N ARG A 754 -37.97 46.42 -15.49
CA ARG A 754 -37.32 46.79 -14.23
C ARG A 754 -37.13 48.30 -14.07
N SER A 755 -36.74 49.01 -15.13
CA SER A 755 -36.53 50.47 -15.06
C SER A 755 -37.84 51.25 -14.89
N ASN A 756 -38.94 50.73 -15.42
CA ASN A 756 -40.26 51.36 -15.28
C ASN A 756 -40.90 51.14 -13.91
N GLY A 757 -40.29 50.30 -13.07
CA GLY A 757 -40.84 49.81 -11.82
C GLY A 757 -41.72 48.58 -12.04
N VAL A 758 -41.44 47.52 -11.27
CA VAL A 758 -42.20 46.26 -11.31
C VAL A 758 -43.69 46.48 -11.03
N ILE A 759 -44.51 45.50 -11.42
CA ILE A 759 -45.95 45.53 -11.10
C ILE A 759 -46.09 45.56 -9.57
N GLY A 760 -46.65 46.65 -9.05
CA GLY A 760 -46.80 46.90 -7.62
C GLY A 760 -48.13 46.37 -7.06
N GLY A 761 -48.22 46.26 -5.73
CA GLY A 761 -49.44 45.81 -5.05
C GLY A 761 -50.68 46.65 -5.37
N GLU A 762 -50.51 47.97 -5.43
CA GLU A 762 -51.58 48.92 -5.78
C GLU A 762 -52.14 48.66 -7.18
N GLN A 763 -51.27 48.44 -8.17
CA GLN A 763 -51.64 48.15 -9.56
C GLN A 763 -52.38 46.80 -9.69
N ARG A 764 -52.01 45.82 -8.84
CA ARG A 764 -52.72 44.53 -8.76
C ARG A 764 -54.12 44.71 -8.18
N LEU A 765 -54.28 45.53 -7.14
CA LEU A 765 -55.54 45.76 -6.42
C LEU A 765 -56.54 46.67 -7.14
N GLU A 766 -56.12 47.41 -8.18
CA GLU A 766 -57.03 48.25 -8.96
C GLU A 766 -58.22 47.46 -9.52
N ALA A 767 -59.44 48.02 -9.35
CA ALA A 767 -60.70 47.42 -9.81
C ALA A 767 -60.81 47.26 -11.34
N GLY A 768 -59.92 47.90 -12.10
CA GLY A 768 -59.81 47.76 -13.55
C GLY A 768 -58.37 47.50 -13.99
N ILE A 769 -58.13 47.53 -15.31
CA ILE A 769 -56.80 47.36 -15.89
C ILE A 769 -56.24 48.74 -16.25
N SER A 770 -55.36 49.29 -15.40
CA SER A 770 -54.72 50.56 -15.74
C SER A 770 -53.83 50.45 -16.98
N PRO A 771 -53.63 51.56 -17.70
CA PRO A 771 -52.63 51.65 -18.77
C PRO A 771 -51.23 51.25 -18.29
N LYS A 772 -50.89 51.58 -17.03
CA LYS A 772 -49.60 51.24 -16.40
C LYS A 772 -49.46 49.72 -16.20
N PHE A 773 -50.46 49.06 -15.62
CA PHE A 773 -50.47 47.60 -15.49
C PHE A 773 -50.35 46.93 -16.87
N ARG A 774 -51.14 47.37 -17.85
CA ARG A 774 -51.13 46.80 -19.21
C ARG A 774 -49.77 46.93 -19.89
N ALA A 775 -49.10 48.07 -19.72
CA ALA A 775 -47.77 48.29 -20.29
C ALA A 775 -46.71 47.39 -19.63
N GLN A 776 -46.71 47.27 -18.30
CA GLN A 776 -45.78 46.40 -17.57
C GLN A 776 -46.02 44.91 -17.84
N ALA A 777 -47.28 44.47 -17.83
CA ALA A 777 -47.64 43.09 -18.10
C ALA A 777 -47.21 42.66 -19.51
N ARG A 778 -47.35 43.54 -20.52
CA ARG A 778 -46.85 43.29 -21.88
C ARG A 778 -45.34 43.16 -21.95
N LEU A 779 -44.59 44.02 -21.27
CA LEU A 779 -43.13 43.93 -21.24
C LEU A 779 -42.67 42.63 -20.59
N LEU A 780 -43.31 42.24 -19.48
CA LEU A 780 -42.99 41.00 -18.77
C LEU A 780 -43.35 39.75 -19.59
N SER A 781 -44.54 39.73 -20.21
CA SER A 781 -44.97 38.64 -21.09
C SER A 781 -44.05 38.51 -22.31
N GLN A 782 -43.69 39.62 -22.96
CA GLN A 782 -42.75 39.61 -24.09
C GLN A 782 -41.38 39.09 -23.67
N ALA A 783 -40.84 39.58 -22.55
CA ALA A 783 -39.55 39.12 -22.04
C ALA A 783 -39.56 37.61 -21.77
N GLN A 784 -40.66 37.10 -21.21
CA GLN A 784 -40.83 35.67 -20.92
C GLN A 784 -40.93 34.83 -22.19
N ASP A 785 -41.74 35.24 -23.16
CA ASP A 785 -41.96 34.49 -24.40
C ASP A 785 -40.70 34.44 -25.25
N ASP A 786 -40.01 35.59 -25.41
CA ASP A 786 -38.77 35.69 -26.17
C ASP A 786 -37.65 34.87 -25.50
N ALA A 787 -37.50 34.95 -24.17
CA ALA A 787 -36.50 34.17 -23.43
C ALA A 787 -36.76 32.66 -23.55
N ARG A 788 -38.02 32.23 -23.36
CA ARG A 788 -38.43 30.83 -23.46
C ARG A 788 -38.18 30.28 -24.87
N HIS A 789 -38.48 31.05 -25.92
CA HIS A 789 -38.25 30.63 -27.30
C HIS A 789 -36.78 30.60 -27.67
N GLY A 790 -36.01 31.64 -27.31
CA GLY A 790 -34.56 31.68 -27.57
C GLY A 790 -33.83 30.52 -26.90
N MET A 791 -34.12 30.29 -25.62
CA MET A 791 -33.51 29.19 -24.85
C MET A 791 -33.90 27.82 -25.41
N ARG A 792 -35.16 27.64 -25.83
CA ARG A 792 -35.61 26.39 -26.46
C ARG A 792 -34.78 26.05 -27.69
N ILE A 793 -34.48 27.01 -28.56
CA ILE A 793 -33.68 26.77 -29.77
C ILE A 793 -32.25 26.39 -29.42
N PHE A 794 -31.62 27.05 -28.43
CA PHE A 794 -30.28 26.68 -27.96
C PHE A 794 -30.22 25.24 -27.45
N THR A 795 -31.19 24.87 -26.61
CA THR A 795 -31.32 23.50 -26.08
C THR A 795 -31.54 22.49 -27.21
N GLN A 796 -32.44 22.79 -28.15
CA GLN A 796 -32.74 21.90 -29.27
C GLN A 796 -31.53 21.64 -30.17
N LEU A 797 -30.69 22.66 -30.40
CA LEU A 797 -29.49 22.55 -31.23
C LEU A 797 -28.27 21.97 -30.50
N ARG A 798 -28.37 21.72 -29.19
CA ARG A 798 -27.24 21.29 -28.35
C ARG A 798 -26.04 22.23 -28.53
N ALA A 799 -26.29 23.54 -28.59
CA ALA A 799 -25.22 24.52 -28.55
C ALA A 799 -24.57 24.37 -27.16
N GLY A 800 -23.32 23.87 -27.12
CA GLY A 800 -22.67 23.40 -25.89
C GLY A 800 -22.60 24.44 -24.75
N GLU A 801 -22.17 24.00 -23.57
CA GLU A 801 -22.05 24.85 -22.38
C GLU A 801 -20.98 25.94 -22.58
N SER A 802 -21.40 27.13 -22.99
CA SER A 802 -20.58 28.34 -22.98
C SER A 802 -20.98 29.22 -21.80
N ALA A 803 -20.04 29.99 -21.26
CA ALA A 803 -20.31 30.93 -20.18
C ALA A 803 -21.45 31.90 -20.53
N ASP A 804 -21.52 32.32 -21.79
CA ASP A 804 -22.58 33.21 -22.31
C ASP A 804 -23.96 32.55 -22.25
N LEU A 805 -24.06 31.26 -22.60
CA LEU A 805 -25.33 30.52 -22.54
C LEU A 805 -25.78 30.30 -21.09
N ALA A 806 -24.85 30.07 -20.16
CA ALA A 806 -25.17 29.97 -18.74
C ALA A 806 -25.71 31.29 -18.18
N GLN A 807 -25.15 32.43 -18.60
CA GLN A 807 -25.68 33.75 -18.22
C GLN A 807 -27.07 34.00 -18.80
N LEU A 808 -27.30 33.65 -20.07
CA LEU A 808 -28.61 33.77 -20.72
C LEU A 808 -29.67 32.88 -20.07
N ALA A 809 -29.30 31.66 -19.64
CA ALA A 809 -30.18 30.77 -18.89
C ALA A 809 -30.58 31.37 -17.53
N LYS A 810 -29.65 32.00 -16.82
CA LYS A 810 -29.95 32.71 -15.57
C LYS A 810 -30.95 33.85 -15.78
N VAL A 811 -30.81 34.61 -16.87
CA VAL A 811 -31.76 35.69 -17.20
C VAL A 811 -33.16 35.14 -17.49
N GLU A 812 -33.28 34.03 -18.24
CA GLU A 812 -34.56 33.36 -18.46
C GLU A 812 -35.21 32.92 -17.16
N GLU A 813 -34.42 32.38 -16.23
CA GLU A 813 -34.89 31.96 -14.91
C GLU A 813 -35.41 33.15 -14.08
N GLU A 814 -34.69 34.27 -14.06
CA GLU A 814 -35.10 35.50 -13.35
C GLU A 814 -36.42 36.06 -13.92
N ILE A 815 -36.55 36.15 -15.25
CA ILE A 815 -37.78 36.63 -15.91
C ILE A 815 -38.96 35.71 -15.59
N ARG A 816 -38.74 34.39 -15.66
CA ARG A 816 -39.75 33.38 -15.35
C ARG A 816 -40.20 33.47 -13.89
N ALA A 817 -39.26 33.57 -12.96
CA ALA A 817 -39.55 33.70 -11.53
C ALA A 817 -40.39 34.93 -11.22
N GLU A 818 -40.07 36.09 -11.82
CA GLU A 818 -40.89 37.29 -11.68
C GLU A 818 -42.30 37.09 -12.27
N ALA A 819 -42.43 36.52 -13.47
CA ALA A 819 -43.74 36.27 -14.08
C ALA A 819 -44.59 35.31 -13.24
N ASP A 820 -43.99 34.26 -12.68
CA ASP A 820 -44.64 33.33 -11.75
C ASP A 820 -45.07 34.04 -10.46
N GLN A 821 -44.21 34.89 -9.88
CA GLN A 821 -44.52 35.66 -8.69
C GLN A 821 -45.71 36.61 -8.93
N GLN A 822 -45.75 37.32 -10.06
CA GLN A 822 -46.86 38.21 -10.38
C GLN A 822 -48.17 37.44 -10.61
N ARG A 823 -48.11 36.29 -11.27
CA ARG A 823 -49.28 35.39 -11.42
C ARG A 823 -49.78 34.88 -10.07
N HIS A 824 -48.87 34.49 -9.18
CA HIS A 824 -49.22 34.04 -7.84
C HIS A 824 -49.89 35.16 -7.03
N ALA A 825 -49.28 36.35 -7.00
CA ALA A 825 -49.82 37.51 -6.30
C ALA A 825 -51.21 37.92 -6.82
N LEU A 826 -51.48 37.79 -8.13
CA LEU A 826 -52.82 38.03 -8.67
C LEU A 826 -53.83 36.97 -8.24
N ARG A 827 -53.43 35.69 -8.20
CA ARG A 827 -54.31 34.59 -7.76
C ARG A 827 -54.73 34.73 -6.30
N GLU A 828 -53.86 35.26 -5.43
CA GLU A 828 -54.19 35.57 -4.04
C GLU A 828 -55.30 36.63 -3.91
N LEU A 829 -55.44 37.52 -4.90
CA LEU A 829 -56.46 38.56 -4.93
C LEU A 829 -57.82 38.09 -5.48
N ARG A 830 -58.03 36.78 -5.66
CA ARG A 830 -59.29 36.21 -6.17
C ARG A 830 -60.52 36.57 -5.36
N THR A 831 -60.37 36.81 -4.06
CA THR A 831 -61.48 37.23 -3.18
C THR A 831 -61.74 38.73 -3.18
N VAL A 832 -60.81 39.52 -3.75
CA VAL A 832 -60.81 40.99 -3.70
C VAL A 832 -61.11 41.62 -5.07
N LEU A 833 -60.66 40.99 -6.16
CA LEU A 833 -60.86 41.45 -7.53
C LEU A 833 -62.06 40.79 -8.20
N ASP A 834 -62.71 41.52 -9.11
CA ASP A 834 -63.71 40.96 -10.00
C ASP A 834 -63.10 39.81 -10.84
N PRO A 835 -63.77 38.65 -10.99
CA PRO A 835 -63.24 37.50 -11.70
C PRO A 835 -62.84 37.77 -13.15
N ALA A 836 -63.57 38.63 -13.87
CA ALA A 836 -63.25 38.96 -15.27
C ALA A 836 -62.01 39.86 -15.34
N VAL A 837 -61.85 40.78 -14.39
CA VAL A 837 -60.65 41.64 -14.29
C VAL A 837 -59.43 40.79 -13.93
N LEU A 838 -59.55 39.88 -12.96
CA LEU A 838 -58.47 38.97 -12.58
C LEU A 838 -58.03 38.10 -13.76
N LYS A 839 -58.98 37.50 -14.49
CA LYS A 839 -58.71 36.70 -15.67
C LYS A 839 -57.93 37.49 -16.72
N THR A 840 -58.38 38.71 -17.02
CA THR A 840 -57.72 39.56 -18.02
C THR A 840 -56.33 40.02 -17.56
N LYS A 841 -56.13 40.29 -16.25
CA LYS A 841 -54.80 40.61 -15.70
C LYS A 841 -53.84 39.43 -15.80
N LEU A 842 -54.31 38.20 -15.56
CA LEU A 842 -53.52 36.97 -15.74
C LEU A 842 -53.20 36.72 -17.21
N GLU A 843 -54.17 36.88 -18.11
CA GLU A 843 -53.97 36.76 -19.57
C GLU A 843 -52.93 37.76 -20.10
N LEU A 844 -52.86 38.98 -19.54
CA LEU A 844 -51.89 40.00 -19.94
C LEU A 844 -50.45 39.71 -19.48
N ILE A 845 -50.27 38.98 -18.38
CA ILE A 845 -48.94 38.54 -17.93
C ILE A 845 -48.48 37.31 -18.72
N GLY A 846 -49.42 36.58 -19.32
CA GLY A 846 -49.14 35.40 -20.13
C GLY A 846 -48.81 34.15 -19.29
N GLY A 847 -48.62 33.03 -19.98
CA GLY A 847 -48.36 31.72 -19.37
C GLY A 847 -49.53 30.75 -19.43
N GLU A 848 -49.24 29.44 -19.40
CA GLU A 848 -50.26 28.39 -19.36
C GLU A 848 -51.01 28.41 -18.02
N ASP A 849 -52.34 28.34 -18.09
CA ASP A 849 -53.22 28.35 -16.92
C ASP A 849 -53.12 27.00 -16.19
N THR A 850 -52.07 26.82 -15.39
CA THR A 850 -51.88 25.63 -14.53
C THR A 850 -52.83 25.58 -13.34
N GLY A 851 -53.84 26.46 -13.30
CA GLY A 851 -54.83 26.62 -12.23
C GLY A 851 -55.95 25.57 -12.19
N LYS A 852 -55.70 24.32 -12.58
CA LYS A 852 -56.57 23.22 -12.16
C LYS A 852 -56.08 22.77 -10.78
N ALA A 853 -56.83 23.13 -9.73
CA ALA A 853 -56.60 22.58 -8.39
C ALA A 853 -56.55 21.04 -8.48
N PRO A 854 -55.68 20.34 -7.71
CA PRO A 854 -55.76 18.90 -7.61
C PRO A 854 -57.16 18.56 -7.09
N GLU A 855 -57.90 17.75 -7.87
CA GLU A 855 -59.09 17.09 -7.31
C GLU A 855 -58.63 16.34 -6.05
N PRO A 856 -59.31 16.54 -4.90
CA PRO A 856 -59.00 15.76 -3.72
C PRO A 856 -59.22 14.29 -4.09
N ALA A 857 -58.18 13.48 -3.92
CA ALA A 857 -58.27 12.04 -4.00
C ALA A 857 -59.46 11.61 -3.12
N ALA A 858 -60.54 11.15 -3.76
CA ALA A 858 -61.66 10.56 -3.06
C ALA A 858 -61.12 9.36 -2.27
N ALA A 859 -61.20 9.48 -0.96
CA ALA A 859 -60.93 8.40 -0.03
C ALA A 859 -61.69 7.14 -0.49
N ALA A 860 -60.97 6.04 -0.59
CA ALA A 860 -61.55 4.72 -0.77
C ALA A 860 -62.55 4.45 0.37
N ALA A 861 -63.84 4.49 0.04
CA ALA A 861 -64.87 3.90 0.87
C ALA A 861 -64.81 2.36 0.74
N PRO A 862 -65.05 1.62 1.84
CA PRO A 862 -64.84 0.18 1.88
C PRO A 862 -65.85 -0.57 1.01
N ALA A 863 -65.38 -1.66 0.41
CA ALA A 863 -66.14 -2.53 -0.47
C ALA A 863 -67.44 -3.02 0.18
N ALA A 864 -68.57 -2.72 -0.46
CA ALA A 864 -69.85 -3.36 -0.18
C ALA A 864 -69.85 -4.78 -0.76
N ALA A 865 -70.18 -5.75 0.09
CA ALA A 865 -70.29 -7.16 -0.21
C ALA A 865 -71.35 -7.47 -1.30
N PRO A 866 -71.12 -8.47 -2.17
CA PRO A 866 -72.16 -8.98 -3.04
C PRO A 866 -73.13 -9.89 -2.26
N LYS A 867 -74.42 -9.58 -2.33
CA LYS A 867 -75.51 -10.46 -1.88
C LYS A 867 -75.57 -11.73 -2.75
N GLU A 868 -75.68 -12.87 -2.07
CA GLU A 868 -75.97 -14.19 -2.61
C GLU A 868 -77.35 -14.29 -3.31
N ALA A 869 -77.41 -15.10 -4.37
CA ALA A 869 -78.51 -16.00 -4.74
C ALA A 869 -77.99 -16.93 -5.88
N GLY A 870 -78.06 -18.27 -5.85
CA GLY A 870 -78.66 -19.21 -4.93
C GLY A 870 -78.22 -20.68 -5.20
N LYS A 871 -78.42 -21.47 -4.16
CA LYS A 871 -78.27 -22.90 -3.81
C LYS A 871 -78.87 -23.96 -4.78
N PRO A 872 -78.67 -25.30 -4.60
CA PRO A 872 -78.50 -26.10 -3.37
C PRO A 872 -77.09 -26.51 -3.00
#